data_AF-A0AAJ2X618-F1
#
_entry.id   AF-A0AAJ2X618-F1
#
_cell.length_a   1.000
_cell.length_b   1.000
_cell.length_c   1.000
_cell.angle_alpha   90.00
_cell.angle_beta   90.00
_cell.angle_gamma   90.00
#
_symmetry.space_group_name_H-M   'P 1'
#
loop_
_entity.id
_entity.type
_entity.pdbx_description
1 polymer ?
#
loop_
_entity_poly.entity_id
_entity_poly.type
_entity_poly.pdbx_seq_one_letter_code
_entity_poly.pdbx_strand_id
1 'polypeptide(L)'
;MIAMIDPPTKRRTTTTGAWLAVLSLLLLLFSTPSVRAAEPATSGPYQWRSVAIGGGGFVTGVLFHPAERGLAYARTDVGGAYRWDAQAQQWTALTDWLGADDWNLMGIDAFAVDPADADALYLAAGTYMHERAGNAAVLRSFNRGRTFERADLPFKLGGNQLGRANGERLAVDPHDGRVLLLGSRDAGLWRSDDRGAHWAKVASFPDAALAGATARNHVGREQAVGIAFVVFDAASGNTGTPTPRIYVGVSTEQTSLYVSEDAGRSWAPVAGQPRGLRPSHMAGGSDGHWYLSYGDQPGPDLMAGGALWKFTPAQGRWREISPIPQPASGDGFGWGAVAVDPQHPQVLLASTFRRRTPRDELYRSVDGGKHWTPLLADAAFDHSAAPWTAHATPHWMGALAIDPFDGNHALFVTGYGIWASRNLQDFAAPQRPLQWWFQDRGLEETVPLDLLSPMAGAHLLSALGDIDGFRHDDLDRAQLQYAGPRLTNGESIDAAGQAPQWVVRSGTVRDRRSNEIRALYSRDGGKQWTAFASEPPAGQGAGSIAIGADAAQVVWAPARGGNWRTSDFGAQWQRVDGLPDTALVVADRVDARRWYAVDVASGQLYESTDAARSFRATGVQVGSPARDERTRPQLRPDPWRAGVVYLASPGKGVMRWQGGALQVLSQPDEARSLGIGKALRAGAPPALYLAGRVQGVDGVFRSDDGGVQWQRINDDAHRFGRPYSVTGDPRIAGRVYFATGGRGIFYGDPR
;
A
#
# COMPACT_ATOMS: atom_id res chain seq x y z
N MET A 1 26.54 65.58 2.61
CA MET A 1 25.83 66.49 3.53
C MET A 1 25.84 65.83 4.90
N ILE A 2 26.83 66.14 5.75
CA ILE A 2 26.73 67.12 6.87
C ILE A 2 25.63 66.63 7.85
N ALA A 3 25.94 65.84 8.88
CA ALA A 3 26.60 66.17 10.16
C ALA A 3 25.77 67.08 11.08
N MET A 4 25.51 66.61 12.31
CA MET A 4 25.39 67.33 13.61
C MET A 4 24.98 66.26 14.66
N ILE A 5 25.82 65.76 15.58
CA ILE A 5 26.50 66.35 16.76
C ILE A 5 25.51 66.75 17.89
N ASP A 6 25.28 65.83 18.86
CA ASP A 6 25.59 65.86 20.33
C ASP A 6 25.46 67.19 21.15
N PRO A 7 25.51 67.22 22.52
CA PRO A 7 25.06 66.30 23.61
C PRO A 7 24.37 67.09 24.81
N PRO A 8 24.76 67.02 26.12
CA PRO A 8 24.37 66.10 27.23
C PRO A 8 23.85 66.80 28.53
N THR A 9 23.42 66.03 29.56
CA THR A 9 23.61 66.35 31.01
C THR A 9 23.14 65.16 31.88
N LYS A 10 24.01 64.38 32.55
CA LYS A 10 24.74 64.56 33.84
C LYS A 10 23.89 64.62 35.13
N ARG A 11 24.02 63.60 35.99
CA ARG A 11 24.64 63.61 37.36
C ARG A 11 24.48 62.21 38.00
N ARG A 12 25.58 61.49 38.34
CA ARG A 12 26.37 61.49 39.61
C ARG A 12 25.53 61.06 40.83
N THR A 13 25.91 60.19 41.76
CA THR A 13 27.07 59.32 42.07
C THR A 13 26.71 58.69 43.43
N THR A 14 27.00 57.42 43.69
CA THR A 14 27.68 56.99 44.94
C THR A 14 28.16 55.55 44.81
N THR A 15 29.45 55.40 45.09
CA THR A 15 30.26 54.18 45.19
C THR A 15 30.29 53.66 46.63
N THR A 16 30.29 52.34 46.80
CA THR A 16 31.08 51.52 47.76
C THR A 16 30.78 50.06 47.42
N GLY A 17 31.70 49.30 46.81
CA GLY A 17 32.74 48.52 47.48
C GLY A 17 32.45 47.03 47.23
N ALA A 18 32.93 46.47 46.11
CA ALA A 18 34.04 45.51 46.03
C ALA A 18 33.81 44.24 46.86
N TRP A 19 33.59 43.09 46.19
CA TRP A 19 34.31 41.81 46.38
C TRP A 19 33.93 40.83 45.25
N LEU A 20 34.97 40.33 44.57
CA LEU A 20 35.06 39.08 43.79
C LEU A 20 34.32 38.95 42.45
N ALA A 21 35.09 39.19 41.39
CA ALA A 21 34.90 38.68 40.04
C ALA A 21 35.27 37.17 39.97
N VAL A 22 34.83 36.56 38.87
CA VAL A 22 35.10 35.19 38.37
C VAL A 22 34.06 34.14 38.79
N LEU A 23 32.89 34.15 38.13
CA LEU A 23 32.16 32.93 37.74
C LEU A 23 30.98 33.26 36.81
N SER A 24 31.24 33.74 35.59
CA SER A 24 30.18 33.99 34.59
C SER A 24 30.67 33.87 33.16
N LEU A 25 31.47 32.84 32.88
CA LEU A 25 31.84 32.47 31.51
C LEU A 25 32.13 30.96 31.41
N LEU A 26 31.16 30.14 31.83
CA LEU A 26 31.15 28.67 31.69
C LEU A 26 29.75 28.15 32.03
N LEU A 27 28.76 28.42 31.17
CA LEU A 27 27.45 27.75 31.13
C LEU A 27 26.80 28.04 29.76
N LEU A 28 27.60 27.87 28.72
CA LEU A 28 27.18 27.81 27.32
C LEU A 28 27.84 26.53 26.78
N LEU A 29 27.19 25.39 27.02
CA LEU A 29 27.35 24.08 26.37
C LEU A 29 26.53 23.08 27.21
N PHE A 30 25.56 22.44 26.54
CA PHE A 30 24.54 21.47 27.01
C PHE A 30 23.10 22.01 26.94
N SER A 31 22.71 22.54 25.78
CA SER A 31 21.32 22.42 25.32
C SER A 31 21.12 20.99 24.84
N THR A 32 20.74 20.10 25.75
CA THR A 32 20.14 18.81 25.38
C THR A 32 18.84 19.13 24.63
N PRO A 33 18.61 18.59 23.41
CA PRO A 33 17.27 18.65 22.85
C PRO A 33 16.38 17.91 23.84
N SER A 34 15.34 18.57 24.34
CA SER A 34 14.32 17.89 25.13
C SER A 34 13.68 16.85 24.23
N VAL A 35 14.11 15.59 24.37
CA VAL A 35 13.38 14.43 23.85
C VAL A 35 12.03 14.45 24.55
N ARG A 36 11.02 15.00 23.87
CA ARG A 36 9.65 14.86 24.33
C ARG A 36 9.29 13.41 24.05
N ALA A 37 9.46 12.55 25.06
CA ALA A 37 8.86 11.23 25.05
C ALA A 37 7.38 11.42 24.71
N ALA A 38 6.89 10.69 23.69
CA ALA A 38 5.46 10.63 23.43
C ALA A 38 4.78 10.18 24.74
N GLU A 39 3.87 10.99 25.25
CA GLU A 39 3.00 10.58 26.34
C GLU A 39 2.32 9.25 25.96
N PRO A 40 2.11 8.31 26.90
CA PRO A 40 1.37 7.10 26.59
C PRO A 40 0.02 7.49 25.97
N ALA A 41 -0.22 7.02 24.75
CA ALA A 41 -1.37 7.41 23.95
C ALA A 41 -2.65 7.36 24.80
N THR A 42 -3.20 8.54 25.11
CA THR A 42 -4.57 8.63 25.60
C THR A 42 -5.43 7.93 24.55
N SER A 43 -6.03 6.80 24.91
CA SER A 43 -6.85 6.06 23.97
C SER A 43 -7.93 6.98 23.39
N GLY A 44 -7.95 7.14 22.07
CA GLY A 44 -8.98 7.92 21.38
C GLY A 44 -10.39 7.41 21.70
N PRO A 45 -11.44 8.16 21.32
CA PRO A 45 -12.83 7.82 21.65
C PRO A 45 -13.32 6.51 20.99
N TYR A 46 -12.53 5.92 20.10
CA TYR A 46 -12.85 4.71 19.34
C TYR A 46 -11.80 3.61 19.56
N GLN A 47 -12.22 2.37 19.34
CA GLN A 47 -11.33 1.24 19.11
C GLN A 47 -11.32 0.92 17.61
N TRP A 48 -10.13 0.89 17.00
CA TRP A 48 -9.94 0.59 15.58
C TRP A 48 -9.43 -0.83 15.38
N ARG A 49 -9.98 -1.52 14.38
CA ARG A 49 -9.53 -2.85 13.93
C ARG A 49 -9.63 -2.93 12.42
N SER A 50 -8.74 -3.69 11.80
CA SER A 50 -8.90 -4.05 10.39
C SER A 50 -9.98 -5.12 10.26
N VAL A 51 -10.78 -5.07 9.20
CA VAL A 51 -11.61 -6.20 8.78
C VAL A 51 -10.66 -7.27 8.25
N ALA A 52 -10.73 -8.47 8.82
CA ALA A 52 -9.81 -9.55 8.49
C ALA A 52 -10.05 -10.06 7.06
N ILE A 53 -9.05 -9.91 6.19
CA ILE A 53 -8.97 -10.53 4.86
C ILE A 53 -7.69 -11.37 4.78
N GLY A 54 -6.59 -10.86 5.34
CA GLY A 54 -5.25 -11.45 5.30
C GLY A 54 -4.57 -11.18 3.96
N GLY A 55 -3.52 -10.36 3.97
CA GLY A 55 -2.72 -10.00 2.81
C GLY A 55 -3.52 -9.22 1.77
N GLY A 56 -3.59 -9.76 0.56
CA GLY A 56 -4.37 -9.23 -0.57
C GLY A 56 -3.67 -8.16 -1.40
N GLY A 57 -2.41 -7.84 -1.10
CA GLY A 57 -1.56 -6.93 -1.87
C GLY A 57 -0.11 -7.41 -1.96
N PHE A 58 0.72 -6.65 -2.66
CA PHE A 58 2.09 -7.07 -2.97
C PHE A 58 3.07 -6.68 -1.86
N VAL A 59 3.43 -7.67 -1.04
CA VAL A 59 4.59 -7.58 -0.16
C VAL A 59 5.86 -7.62 -1.00
N THR A 60 6.67 -6.56 -0.92
CA THR A 60 7.79 -6.32 -1.83
C THR A 60 9.17 -6.58 -1.21
N GLY A 61 9.24 -6.81 0.10
CA GLY A 61 10.47 -7.19 0.78
C GLY A 61 10.19 -7.79 2.16
N VAL A 62 11.01 -8.76 2.55
CA VAL A 62 10.97 -9.43 3.87
C VAL A 62 12.39 -9.66 4.37
N LEU A 63 12.60 -9.53 5.68
CA LEU A 63 13.87 -9.87 6.32
C LEU A 63 13.65 -10.38 7.73
N PHE A 64 14.56 -11.24 8.18
CA PHE A 64 14.74 -11.57 9.60
C PHE A 64 15.87 -10.73 10.17
N HIS A 65 15.72 -10.27 11.41
CA HIS A 65 16.80 -9.56 12.08
C HIS A 65 17.92 -10.54 12.43
N PRO A 66 19.18 -10.30 12.02
CA PRO A 66 20.27 -11.26 12.24
C PRO A 66 20.70 -11.37 13.71
N ALA A 67 20.38 -10.37 14.54
CA ALA A 67 20.77 -10.34 15.95
C ALA A 67 19.72 -10.89 16.93
N GLU A 68 18.46 -11.10 16.51
CA GLU A 68 17.40 -11.47 17.43
C GLU A 68 16.40 -12.48 16.84
N ARG A 69 16.27 -13.63 17.51
CA ARG A 69 15.32 -14.69 17.13
C ARG A 69 13.89 -14.19 17.23
N GLY A 70 13.08 -14.47 16.19
CA GLY A 70 11.66 -14.13 16.17
C GLY A 70 11.37 -12.66 15.82
N LEU A 71 12.39 -11.88 15.46
CA LEU A 71 12.22 -10.53 14.95
C LEU A 71 12.32 -10.54 13.41
N ALA A 72 11.23 -10.16 12.74
CA ALA A 72 11.18 -10.05 11.29
C ALA A 72 10.41 -8.79 10.88
N TYR A 73 10.68 -8.32 9.67
CA TYR A 73 10.04 -7.14 9.11
C TYR A 73 9.61 -7.42 7.67
N ALA A 74 8.53 -6.77 7.26
CA ALA A 74 8.03 -6.79 5.89
C ALA A 74 7.76 -5.35 5.41
N ARG A 75 8.04 -5.09 4.13
CA ARG A 75 7.69 -3.85 3.45
C ARG A 75 6.75 -4.11 2.30
N THR A 76 5.87 -3.16 2.02
CA THR A 76 4.87 -3.30 0.98
C THR A 76 4.82 -2.09 0.05
N ASP A 77 4.19 -2.23 -1.13
CA ASP A 77 4.28 -1.20 -2.17
C ASP A 77 3.36 0.01 -1.92
N VAL A 78 2.23 -0.18 -1.21
CA VAL A 78 1.29 0.89 -0.86
C VAL A 78 0.81 0.89 0.59
N GLY A 79 1.09 -0.18 1.33
CA GLY A 79 0.49 -0.49 2.63
C GLY A 79 1.42 -0.37 3.84
N GLY A 80 2.57 0.27 3.69
CA GLY A 80 3.48 0.56 4.78
C GLY A 80 4.46 -0.56 5.09
N ALA A 81 4.87 -0.63 6.36
CA ALA A 81 5.78 -1.64 6.87
C ALA A 81 5.19 -2.35 8.10
N TYR A 82 5.62 -3.59 8.31
CA TYR A 82 5.15 -4.45 9.38
C TYR A 82 6.31 -5.08 10.15
N ARG A 83 6.09 -5.35 11.44
CA ARG A 83 6.98 -6.17 12.27
C ARG A 83 6.24 -7.43 12.71
N TRP A 84 6.92 -8.57 12.64
CA TRP A 84 6.40 -9.83 13.16
C TRP A 84 6.38 -9.84 14.70
N ASP A 85 5.25 -10.23 15.27
CA ASP A 85 5.11 -10.57 16.68
C ASP A 85 5.06 -12.09 16.82
N ALA A 86 6.19 -12.68 17.23
CA ALA A 86 6.31 -14.13 17.39
C ALA A 86 5.42 -14.69 18.51
N GLN A 87 5.09 -13.92 19.54
CA GLN A 87 4.23 -14.40 20.62
C GLN A 87 2.77 -14.44 20.17
N ALA A 88 2.32 -13.40 19.48
CA ALA A 88 0.94 -13.31 18.97
C ALA A 88 0.74 -14.01 17.61
N GLN A 89 1.83 -14.42 16.95
CA GLN A 89 1.84 -15.01 15.60
C GLN A 89 1.10 -14.13 14.58
N GLN A 90 1.43 -12.83 14.57
CA GLN A 90 0.82 -11.85 13.67
C GLN A 90 1.79 -10.71 13.31
N TRP A 91 1.53 -10.04 12.20
CA TRP A 91 2.19 -8.81 11.81
C TRP A 91 1.54 -7.61 12.50
N THR A 92 2.37 -6.67 12.94
CA THR A 92 1.96 -5.37 13.48
C THR A 92 2.36 -4.28 12.50
N ALA A 93 1.40 -3.49 12.03
CA ALA A 93 1.65 -2.33 11.18
C ALA A 93 2.44 -1.26 11.95
N LEU A 94 3.42 -0.63 11.29
CA LEU A 94 4.35 0.33 11.90
C LEU A 94 4.10 1.78 11.45
N THR A 95 3.26 1.97 10.43
CA THR A 95 3.12 3.25 9.72
C THR A 95 1.69 3.80 9.71
N ASP A 96 0.80 3.25 10.54
CA ASP A 96 -0.60 3.71 10.62
C ASP A 96 -0.75 5.14 11.18
N TRP A 97 0.31 5.71 11.75
CA TRP A 97 0.39 7.11 12.18
C TRP A 97 0.60 8.10 11.02
N LEU A 98 1.01 7.63 9.83
CA LEU A 98 1.11 8.48 8.64
C LEU A 98 -0.29 8.92 8.21
N GLY A 99 -0.45 10.20 7.89
CA GLY A 99 -1.73 10.79 7.50
C GLY A 99 -1.79 11.28 6.06
N ALA A 100 -2.85 11.99 5.72
CA ALA A 100 -3.13 12.41 4.34
C ALA A 100 -2.04 13.28 3.72
N ASP A 101 -1.34 14.11 4.50
CA ASP A 101 -0.24 14.95 3.99
C ASP A 101 1.00 14.11 3.65
N ASP A 102 1.16 12.97 4.32
CA ASP A 102 2.25 12.00 4.15
C ASP A 102 1.80 10.75 3.38
N TRP A 103 0.71 10.84 2.62
CA TRP A 103 0.14 9.68 1.91
C TRP A 103 1.15 8.99 0.99
N ASN A 104 2.08 9.76 0.41
CA ASN A 104 3.13 9.22 -0.46
C ASN A 104 4.22 8.48 0.33
N LEU A 105 4.26 8.55 1.66
CA LEU A 105 5.20 7.79 2.49
C LEU A 105 4.66 6.40 2.85
N MET A 106 3.44 6.06 2.47
CA MET A 106 2.85 4.73 2.74
C MET A 106 3.50 3.61 1.91
N GLY A 107 4.10 3.91 0.75
CA GLY A 107 4.85 2.93 -0.03
C GLY A 107 6.29 2.88 0.44
N ILE A 108 6.80 1.69 0.75
CA ILE A 108 8.16 1.52 1.30
C ILE A 108 9.07 0.94 0.21
N ASP A 109 9.93 1.79 -0.35
CA ASP A 109 10.78 1.45 -1.50
C ASP A 109 11.97 0.57 -1.13
N ALA A 110 12.44 0.71 0.11
CA ALA A 110 13.44 -0.16 0.72
C ALA A 110 13.39 -0.02 2.25
N PHE A 111 14.01 -0.98 2.93
CA PHE A 111 14.19 -0.98 4.38
C PHE A 111 15.51 -1.65 4.77
N ALA A 112 16.01 -1.31 5.94
CA ALA A 112 17.22 -1.90 6.50
C ALA A 112 17.14 -1.99 8.02
N VAL A 113 17.88 -2.94 8.58
CA VAL A 113 18.11 -3.11 10.01
C VAL A 113 19.59 -2.98 10.33
N ASP A 114 19.93 -2.58 11.55
CA ASP A 114 21.32 -2.56 12.01
C ASP A 114 21.66 -3.95 12.57
N PRO A 115 22.59 -4.72 11.96
CA PRO A 115 22.91 -6.05 12.43
C PRO A 115 23.53 -6.06 13.84
N ALA A 116 24.02 -4.93 14.36
CA ALA A 116 24.55 -4.79 15.71
C ALA A 116 23.55 -4.20 16.73
N ASP A 117 22.38 -3.72 16.27
CA ASP A 117 21.39 -3.03 17.11
C ASP A 117 19.97 -3.47 16.72
N ALA A 118 19.44 -4.47 17.45
CA ALA A 118 18.12 -5.05 17.17
C ALA A 118 16.94 -4.09 17.31
N ASP A 119 17.15 -2.93 17.92
CA ASP A 119 16.12 -1.90 18.05
C ASP A 119 16.07 -0.95 16.85
N ALA A 120 17.13 -0.92 16.02
CA ALA A 120 17.25 -0.01 14.90
C ALA A 120 16.56 -0.54 13.62
N LEU A 121 15.65 0.27 13.07
CA LEU A 121 14.95 0.02 11.82
C LEU A 121 14.90 1.31 10.99
N TYR A 122 15.18 1.19 9.70
CA TYR A 122 15.17 2.30 8.75
C TYR A 122 14.25 1.97 7.57
N LEU A 123 13.32 2.87 7.25
CA LEU A 123 12.39 2.74 6.12
C LEU A 123 12.62 3.88 5.12
N ALA A 124 12.93 3.55 3.87
CA ALA A 124 12.98 4.51 2.77
C ALA A 124 11.57 4.63 2.15
N ALA A 125 10.83 5.64 2.58
CA ALA A 125 9.40 5.80 2.31
C ALA A 125 9.15 6.76 1.13
N GLY A 126 8.35 6.32 0.16
CA GLY A 126 7.96 7.07 -1.03
C GLY A 126 7.28 6.14 -2.06
N THR A 127 5.98 6.31 -2.33
CA THR A 127 5.16 5.42 -3.18
C THR A 127 5.33 5.72 -4.67
N TYR A 128 5.18 7.00 -5.05
CA TYR A 128 5.15 7.43 -6.45
C TYR A 128 6.09 8.59 -6.73
N MET A 129 6.54 8.66 -7.99
CA MET A 129 7.47 9.69 -8.48
C MET A 129 6.83 10.71 -9.44
N HIS A 130 5.51 10.66 -9.65
CA HIS A 130 4.84 11.63 -10.53
C HIS A 130 4.82 13.03 -9.91
N GLU A 131 4.59 14.07 -10.72
CA GLU A 131 4.67 15.49 -10.30
C GLU A 131 3.87 15.82 -9.03
N ARG A 132 2.65 15.27 -8.90
CA ARG A 132 1.74 15.50 -7.74
C ARG A 132 2.16 14.79 -6.44
N ALA A 133 3.13 13.89 -6.48
CA ALA A 133 3.59 13.16 -5.30
C ALA A 133 4.60 14.00 -4.53
N GLY A 134 4.56 13.96 -3.20
CA GLY A 134 5.57 14.57 -2.34
C GLY A 134 6.94 13.87 -2.45
N ASN A 135 7.97 14.51 -1.93
CA ASN A 135 9.28 13.87 -1.80
C ASN A 135 9.25 12.71 -0.81
N ALA A 136 10.25 11.85 -0.92
CA ALA A 136 10.46 10.73 -0.02
C ALA A 136 11.06 11.18 1.32
N ALA A 137 11.05 10.28 2.29
CA ALA A 137 11.74 10.45 3.56
C ALA A 137 12.35 9.12 4.03
N VAL A 138 13.40 9.19 4.84
CA VAL A 138 13.86 8.07 5.64
C VAL A 138 13.22 8.16 7.03
N LEU A 139 12.44 7.15 7.39
CA LEU A 139 11.87 6.98 8.74
C LEU A 139 12.81 6.09 9.55
N ARG A 140 13.22 6.57 10.72
CA ARG A 140 14.26 5.96 11.56
C ARG A 140 13.69 5.62 12.91
N SER A 141 13.78 4.37 13.31
CA SER A 141 13.32 3.91 14.62
C SER A 141 14.46 3.27 15.38
N PHE A 142 14.49 3.51 16.68
CA PHE A 142 15.41 2.88 17.64
C PHE A 142 14.62 2.16 18.75
N ASN A 143 13.42 1.68 18.39
CA ASN A 143 12.55 0.89 19.24
C ASN A 143 11.67 -0.07 18.40
N ARG A 144 12.28 -0.64 17.34
CA ARG A 144 11.67 -1.65 16.47
C ARG A 144 10.44 -1.17 15.71
N GLY A 145 10.39 0.11 15.36
CA GLY A 145 9.28 0.73 14.63
C GLY A 145 8.07 1.10 15.46
N ARG A 146 8.18 1.20 16.80
CA ARG A 146 7.07 1.73 17.63
C ARG A 146 6.90 3.24 17.45
N THR A 147 8.02 3.96 17.31
CA THR A 147 8.05 5.39 16.96
C THR A 147 9.16 5.63 15.96
N PHE A 148 9.02 6.69 15.16
CA PHE A 148 9.99 7.07 14.15
C PHE A 148 10.41 8.54 14.25
N GLU A 149 11.69 8.79 14.01
CA GLU A 149 12.21 10.08 13.59
C GLU A 149 12.20 10.15 12.06
N ARG A 150 12.04 11.34 11.50
CA ARG A 150 11.99 11.56 10.05
C ARG A 150 13.23 12.31 9.58
N ALA A 151 13.73 11.93 8.41
CA ALA A 151 14.70 12.69 7.62
C ALA A 151 14.16 12.86 6.20
N ASP A 152 13.81 14.09 5.82
CA ASP A 152 13.29 14.38 4.49
C ASP A 152 14.39 14.27 3.43
N LEU A 153 14.03 13.71 2.27
CA LEU A 153 14.92 13.62 1.11
C LEU A 153 14.56 14.70 0.08
N PRO A 154 15.54 15.26 -0.66
CA PRO A 154 15.27 16.27 -1.69
C PRO A 154 14.78 15.67 -3.02
N PHE A 155 14.40 14.39 -3.04
CA PHE A 155 13.96 13.64 -4.22
C PHE A 155 12.85 12.64 -3.87
N LYS A 156 12.30 11.96 -4.87
CA LYS A 156 11.22 10.98 -4.72
C LYS A 156 11.77 9.56 -4.75
N LEU A 157 11.04 8.65 -4.09
CA LEU A 157 11.22 7.21 -4.19
C LEU A 157 9.97 6.59 -4.81
N GLY A 158 10.04 5.30 -5.13
CA GLY A 158 9.05 4.64 -5.98
C GLY A 158 8.65 3.25 -5.50
N GLY A 159 8.22 3.13 -4.26
CA GLY A 159 7.72 1.89 -3.65
C GLY A 159 6.64 1.19 -4.47
N ASN A 160 5.88 1.92 -5.30
CA ASN A 160 4.94 1.36 -6.28
C ASN A 160 5.31 1.68 -7.75
N GLN A 161 6.60 1.64 -8.09
CA GLN A 161 7.13 1.71 -9.47
C GLN A 161 7.64 0.34 -9.94
N LEU A 162 8.15 0.25 -11.18
CA LEU A 162 8.88 -0.93 -11.65
C LEU A 162 10.11 -1.24 -10.77
N GLY A 163 10.47 -2.51 -10.63
CA GLY A 163 11.62 -2.95 -9.84
C GLY A 163 11.45 -2.79 -8.33
N ARG A 164 10.24 -2.55 -7.82
CA ARG A 164 9.97 -2.37 -6.39
C ARG A 164 10.24 -3.59 -5.51
N ALA A 165 10.25 -4.79 -6.10
CA ALA A 165 10.65 -6.00 -5.38
C ALA A 165 12.17 -6.22 -5.41
N ASN A 166 12.92 -5.50 -6.25
CA ASN A 166 14.38 -5.56 -6.26
C ASN A 166 14.92 -4.85 -5.03
N GLY A 167 15.96 -5.39 -4.40
CA GLY A 167 16.42 -4.82 -3.16
C GLY A 167 17.53 -5.57 -2.44
N GLU A 168 17.95 -5.07 -1.28
CA GLU A 168 17.46 -3.81 -0.67
C GLU A 168 18.27 -2.58 -1.13
N ARG A 169 17.59 -1.47 -1.44
CA ARG A 169 18.24 -0.22 -1.87
C ARG A 169 18.88 0.55 -0.71
N LEU A 170 18.40 0.30 0.50
CA LEU A 170 18.90 0.88 1.75
C LEU A 170 19.73 -0.18 2.47
N ALA A 171 20.92 0.18 2.92
CA ALA A 171 21.80 -0.71 3.66
C ALA A 171 22.47 0.02 4.82
N VAL A 172 22.60 -0.67 5.96
CA VAL A 172 23.39 -0.23 7.13
C VAL A 172 24.75 -0.92 7.06
N ASP A 173 25.82 -0.17 7.31
CA ASP A 173 27.17 -0.73 7.39
C ASP A 173 27.27 -1.68 8.61
N PRO A 174 27.65 -2.95 8.41
CA PRO A 174 27.66 -3.95 9.48
C PRO A 174 28.74 -3.72 10.55
N HIS A 175 29.73 -2.86 10.27
CA HIS A 175 30.82 -2.55 11.20
C HIS A 175 30.75 -1.16 11.80
N ASP A 176 29.92 -0.28 11.24
CA ASP A 176 29.64 1.06 11.78
C ASP A 176 28.18 1.44 11.51
N GLY A 177 27.26 1.09 12.41
CA GLY A 177 25.82 1.32 12.25
C GLY A 177 25.40 2.79 12.09
N ARG A 178 26.33 3.76 12.19
CA ARG A 178 26.09 5.16 11.81
C ARG A 178 26.08 5.37 10.30
N VAL A 179 26.79 4.53 9.55
CA VAL A 179 26.94 4.65 8.10
C VAL A 179 25.81 3.91 7.40
N LEU A 180 25.05 4.64 6.58
CA LEU A 180 24.01 4.08 5.73
C LEU A 180 24.21 4.52 4.29
N LEU A 181 23.83 3.65 3.36
CA LEU A 181 23.76 3.97 1.94
C LEU A 181 22.34 3.74 1.39
N LEU A 182 21.89 4.65 0.54
CA LEU A 182 20.60 4.59 -0.15
C LEU A 182 20.81 4.76 -1.65
N GLY A 183 20.50 3.70 -2.40
CA GLY A 183 20.36 3.75 -3.85
C GLY A 183 19.02 4.34 -4.26
N SER A 184 19.01 5.43 -5.03
CA SER A 184 17.77 6.01 -5.54
C SER A 184 17.46 5.59 -6.97
N ARG A 185 16.24 5.91 -7.42
CA ARG A 185 15.73 5.59 -8.76
C ARG A 185 16.29 6.53 -9.84
N ASP A 186 16.41 7.82 -9.53
CA ASP A 186 16.88 8.85 -10.47
C ASP A 186 17.77 9.93 -9.84
N ALA A 187 18.13 9.83 -8.55
CA ALA A 187 18.93 10.81 -7.82
C ALA A 187 20.35 10.33 -7.44
N GLY A 188 20.77 9.16 -7.93
CA GLY A 188 22.06 8.52 -7.63
C GLY A 188 22.18 7.82 -6.27
N LEU A 189 23.41 7.61 -5.81
CA LEU A 189 23.72 6.98 -4.52
C LEU A 189 23.86 8.05 -3.44
N TRP A 190 23.29 7.79 -2.26
CA TRP A 190 23.29 8.70 -1.11
C TRP A 190 23.87 8.03 0.13
N ARG A 191 24.50 8.82 0.99
CA ARG A 191 25.15 8.38 2.22
C ARG A 191 24.68 9.20 3.42
N SER A 192 24.53 8.52 4.55
CA SER A 192 24.49 9.11 5.88
C SER A 192 25.63 8.56 6.72
N ASP A 193 26.20 9.39 7.60
CA ASP A 193 27.24 9.03 8.57
C ASP A 193 26.75 9.23 10.03
N ASP A 194 25.44 9.39 10.21
CA ASP A 194 24.80 9.75 11.47
C ASP A 194 23.46 9.03 11.69
N ARG A 195 23.43 7.72 11.38
CA ARG A 195 22.25 6.86 11.56
C ARG A 195 21.04 7.38 10.77
N GLY A 196 21.27 7.84 9.55
CA GLY A 196 20.24 8.29 8.60
C GLY A 196 19.65 9.67 8.90
N ALA A 197 20.18 10.44 9.85
CA ALA A 197 19.63 11.74 10.21
C ALA A 197 19.84 12.79 9.11
N HIS A 198 21.01 12.78 8.47
CA HIS A 198 21.34 13.64 7.34
C HIS A 198 21.91 12.82 6.18
N TRP A 199 21.60 13.26 4.96
CA TRP A 199 21.95 12.54 3.74
C TRP A 199 22.67 13.46 2.75
N ALA A 200 23.74 12.93 2.15
CA ALA A 200 24.49 13.59 1.07
C ALA A 200 24.64 12.68 -0.13
N LYS A 201 24.61 13.24 -1.35
CA LYS A 201 24.87 12.49 -2.59
C LYS A 201 26.34 12.05 -2.60
N VAL A 202 26.59 10.78 -2.92
CA VAL A 202 27.93 10.22 -3.12
C VAL A 202 28.43 10.65 -4.50
N ALA A 203 29.12 11.80 -4.55
CA ALA A 203 29.58 12.39 -5.82
C ALA A 203 30.59 11.52 -6.59
N SER A 204 31.27 10.59 -5.91
CA SER A 204 32.19 9.63 -6.53
C SER A 204 31.48 8.52 -7.31
N PHE A 205 30.20 8.27 -7.07
CA PHE A 205 29.45 7.26 -7.83
C PHE A 205 29.13 7.79 -9.23
N PRO A 206 29.55 7.10 -10.31
CA PRO A 206 29.51 7.66 -11.65
C PRO A 206 28.07 7.81 -12.17
N ASP A 207 27.65 9.03 -12.51
CA ASP A 207 26.31 9.28 -13.10
C ASP A 207 26.09 8.47 -14.39
N ALA A 208 27.17 8.22 -15.16
CA ALA A 208 27.14 7.38 -16.36
C ALA A 208 26.73 5.92 -16.09
N ALA A 209 26.89 5.41 -14.85
CA ALA A 209 26.39 4.10 -14.47
C ALA A 209 24.86 4.00 -14.51
N LEU A 210 24.17 5.13 -14.29
CA LEU A 210 22.72 5.21 -14.27
C LEU A 210 22.13 5.43 -15.68
N ALA A 211 22.97 5.63 -16.69
CA ALA A 211 22.53 5.74 -18.07
C ALA A 211 21.83 4.45 -18.51
N GLY A 212 20.59 4.57 -18.97
CA GLY A 212 19.76 3.41 -19.37
C GLY A 212 19.20 2.61 -18.20
N ALA A 213 19.30 3.10 -16.95
CA ALA A 213 18.65 2.50 -15.78
C ALA A 213 17.13 2.80 -15.73
N THR A 214 16.48 2.70 -16.89
CA THR A 214 15.05 2.89 -17.10
C THR A 214 14.44 1.63 -17.71
N ALA A 215 13.13 1.47 -17.57
CA ALA A 215 12.36 0.38 -18.19
C ALA A 215 10.96 0.85 -18.56
N ARG A 216 10.30 0.12 -19.47
CA ARG A 216 8.91 0.38 -19.87
C ARG A 216 7.97 -0.56 -19.14
N ASN A 217 6.88 -0.01 -18.62
CA ASN A 217 5.83 -0.80 -17.98
C ASN A 217 4.90 -1.44 -19.04
N HIS A 218 3.91 -2.23 -18.59
CA HIS A 218 2.99 -2.94 -19.51
C HIS A 218 2.14 -2.01 -20.39
N VAL A 219 2.00 -0.73 -20.05
CA VAL A 219 1.30 0.29 -20.86
C VAL A 219 2.26 1.15 -21.70
N GLY A 220 3.55 0.79 -21.77
CA GLY A 220 4.55 1.45 -22.59
C GLY A 220 5.19 2.72 -22.00
N ARG A 221 4.84 3.09 -20.77
CA ARG A 221 5.40 4.25 -20.07
C ARG A 221 6.80 3.92 -19.55
N GLU A 222 7.75 4.79 -19.85
CA GLU A 222 9.12 4.70 -19.34
C GLU A 222 9.19 5.20 -17.89
N GLN A 223 9.91 4.47 -17.04
CA GLN A 223 10.13 4.77 -15.63
C GLN A 223 11.61 4.60 -15.28
N ALA A 224 12.12 5.44 -14.38
CA ALA A 224 13.42 5.25 -13.77
C ALA A 224 13.38 4.08 -12.77
N VAL A 225 14.35 3.19 -12.89
CA VAL A 225 14.56 2.06 -11.96
C VAL A 225 15.79 2.30 -11.10
N GLY A 226 16.86 2.84 -11.71
CA GLY A 226 18.06 3.30 -11.01
C GLY A 226 18.83 2.18 -10.32
N ILE A 227 19.29 2.48 -9.09
CA ILE A 227 20.00 1.53 -8.25
C ILE A 227 18.98 0.52 -7.68
N ALA A 228 19.24 -0.76 -7.89
CA ALA A 228 18.41 -1.87 -7.45
C ALA A 228 18.74 -2.31 -6.02
N PHE A 229 20.02 -2.34 -5.65
CA PHE A 229 20.47 -2.71 -4.31
C PHE A 229 21.81 -2.08 -3.94
N VAL A 230 22.09 -2.03 -2.63
CA VAL A 230 23.40 -1.72 -2.05
C VAL A 230 23.74 -2.82 -1.04
N VAL A 231 24.98 -3.33 -1.08
CA VAL A 231 25.41 -4.43 -0.21
C VAL A 231 26.81 -4.16 0.32
N PHE A 232 26.98 -4.28 1.65
CA PHE A 232 28.29 -4.25 2.31
C PHE A 232 28.87 -5.66 2.40
N ASP A 233 30.15 -5.82 2.06
CA ASP A 233 30.89 -7.06 2.32
C ASP A 233 31.48 -7.00 3.73
N ALA A 234 30.74 -7.53 4.70
CA ALA A 234 31.15 -7.56 6.11
C ALA A 234 32.53 -8.23 6.31
N ALA A 235 32.95 -9.15 5.45
CA ALA A 235 34.25 -9.81 5.60
C ALA A 235 35.44 -8.89 5.24
N SER A 236 35.19 -7.74 4.62
CA SER A 236 36.24 -6.79 4.20
C SER A 236 36.64 -5.76 5.27
N GLY A 237 35.85 -5.62 6.33
CA GLY A 237 35.99 -4.56 7.34
C GLY A 237 36.25 -5.07 8.75
N ASN A 238 36.44 -4.12 9.67
CA ASN A 238 36.55 -4.37 11.11
C ASN A 238 35.61 -3.43 11.87
N THR A 239 35.08 -3.89 12.99
CA THR A 239 34.17 -3.12 13.85
C THR A 239 34.73 -1.75 14.22
N GLY A 240 33.91 -0.71 14.11
CA GLY A 240 34.26 0.68 14.41
C GLY A 240 34.92 1.44 13.26
N THR A 241 35.11 0.81 12.09
CA THR A 241 35.58 1.48 10.87
C THR A 241 34.61 1.21 9.72
N PRO A 242 34.39 2.19 8.81
CA PRO A 242 33.53 1.98 7.64
C PRO A 242 34.00 0.78 6.81
N THR A 243 33.06 -0.09 6.44
CA THR A 243 33.33 -1.29 5.65
C THR A 243 33.92 -0.91 4.29
N PRO A 244 35.14 -1.37 3.96
CA PRO A 244 35.83 -0.95 2.74
C PRO A 244 35.12 -1.41 1.47
N ARG A 245 34.69 -2.68 1.42
CA ARG A 245 34.10 -3.24 0.21
C ARG A 245 32.58 -3.11 0.19
N ILE A 246 32.09 -2.43 -0.85
CA ILE A 246 30.66 -2.15 -1.05
C ILE A 246 30.31 -2.47 -2.50
N TYR A 247 29.23 -3.20 -2.71
CA TYR A 247 28.67 -3.48 -4.03
C TYR A 247 27.39 -2.69 -4.27
N VAL A 248 27.23 -2.17 -5.49
CA VAL A 248 26.04 -1.44 -5.93
C VAL A 248 25.54 -2.04 -7.25
N GLY A 249 24.31 -2.53 -7.25
CA GLY A 249 23.63 -3.06 -8.43
C GLY A 249 22.76 -1.99 -9.08
N VAL A 250 22.98 -1.70 -10.35
CA VAL A 250 22.20 -0.75 -11.16
C VAL A 250 21.33 -1.52 -12.14
N SER A 251 20.04 -1.18 -12.24
CA SER A 251 19.10 -1.87 -13.13
C SER A 251 19.29 -1.48 -14.59
N THR A 252 20.39 -1.91 -15.20
CA THR A 252 20.75 -1.70 -16.62
C THR A 252 21.24 -3.01 -17.24
N GLU A 253 21.05 -3.17 -18.54
CA GLU A 253 21.54 -4.33 -19.32
C GLU A 253 23.02 -4.20 -19.70
N GLN A 254 23.64 -3.05 -19.41
CA GLN A 254 25.04 -2.76 -19.78
C GLN A 254 26.01 -3.18 -18.68
N THR A 255 26.50 -2.23 -17.89
CA THR A 255 27.39 -2.50 -16.74
C THR A 255 26.56 -2.45 -15.48
N SER A 256 26.22 -3.66 -15.01
CA SER A 256 25.40 -4.06 -13.87
C SER A 256 25.78 -3.55 -12.49
N LEU A 257 27.03 -3.84 -12.17
CA LEU A 257 27.51 -4.05 -10.82
C LEU A 257 28.81 -3.28 -10.65
N TYR A 258 28.83 -2.44 -9.63
CA TYR A 258 29.97 -1.62 -9.25
C TYR A 258 30.45 -2.04 -7.87
N VAL A 259 31.75 -1.90 -7.64
CA VAL A 259 32.40 -2.16 -6.37
C VAL A 259 33.22 -0.94 -5.96
N SER A 260 33.15 -0.60 -4.68
CA SER A 260 34.15 0.22 -4.01
C SER A 260 34.99 -0.69 -3.11
N GLU A 261 36.28 -0.41 -3.00
CA GLU A 261 37.22 -1.08 -2.07
C GLU A 261 37.73 -0.12 -0.98
N ASP A 262 37.22 1.12 -0.97
CA ASP A 262 37.69 2.23 -0.14
C ASP A 262 36.54 2.97 0.56
N ALA A 263 35.52 2.21 0.96
CA ALA A 263 34.34 2.67 1.69
C ALA A 263 33.54 3.77 0.95
N GLY A 264 33.44 3.65 -0.36
CA GLY A 264 32.64 4.51 -1.24
C GLY A 264 33.37 5.74 -1.79
N ARG A 265 34.69 5.87 -1.57
CA ARG A 265 35.47 7.02 -2.08
C ARG A 265 35.71 6.93 -3.58
N SER A 266 35.87 5.72 -4.11
CA SER A 266 35.94 5.43 -5.55
C SER A 266 35.15 4.18 -5.91
N TRP A 267 34.76 4.08 -7.18
CA TRP A 267 33.92 3.01 -7.70
C TRP A 267 34.47 2.50 -9.02
N ALA A 268 34.47 1.17 -9.20
CA ALA A 268 34.84 0.51 -10.44
C ALA A 268 33.80 -0.55 -10.83
N PRO A 269 33.60 -0.81 -12.13
CA PRO A 269 32.83 -1.96 -12.58
C PRO A 269 33.43 -3.26 -12.04
N VAL A 270 32.60 -4.20 -11.58
CA VAL A 270 33.07 -5.55 -11.26
C VAL A 270 33.49 -6.26 -12.56
N ALA A 271 34.74 -6.71 -12.61
CA ALA A 271 35.29 -7.37 -13.80
C ALA A 271 34.56 -8.68 -14.12
N GLY A 272 34.33 -8.94 -15.41
CA GLY A 272 33.73 -10.18 -15.90
C GLY A 272 32.24 -10.38 -15.57
N GLN A 273 31.57 -9.38 -15.00
CA GLN A 273 30.14 -9.44 -14.69
C GLN A 273 29.28 -9.77 -15.92
N PRO A 274 28.15 -10.48 -15.74
CA PRO A 274 27.21 -10.75 -16.83
C PRO A 274 26.62 -9.44 -17.39
N ARG A 275 26.24 -9.47 -18.67
CA ARG A 275 25.60 -8.36 -19.39
C ARG A 275 24.32 -8.83 -20.08
N GLY A 276 23.50 -7.89 -20.55
CA GLY A 276 22.24 -8.15 -21.24
C GLY A 276 21.05 -8.41 -20.30
N LEU A 277 21.27 -8.40 -18.99
CA LEU A 277 20.24 -8.55 -17.97
C LEU A 277 20.43 -7.51 -16.87
N ARG A 278 19.38 -7.28 -16.10
CA ARG A 278 19.30 -6.33 -14.98
C ARG A 278 19.34 -7.11 -13.65
N PRO A 279 20.18 -6.70 -12.69
CA PRO A 279 20.27 -7.37 -11.41
C PRO A 279 19.05 -7.03 -10.54
N SER A 280 18.52 -8.04 -9.85
CA SER A 280 17.40 -7.91 -8.91
C SER A 280 17.87 -7.95 -7.46
N HIS A 281 18.66 -8.97 -7.10
CA HIS A 281 19.19 -9.19 -5.75
C HIS A 281 20.65 -9.66 -5.78
N MET A 282 21.37 -9.41 -4.68
CA MET A 282 22.70 -9.95 -4.41
C MET A 282 22.78 -10.40 -2.94
N ALA A 283 23.08 -11.68 -2.71
CA ALA A 283 23.18 -12.28 -1.38
C ALA A 283 24.54 -12.95 -1.19
N GLY A 284 25.16 -12.72 -0.03
CA GLY A 284 26.50 -13.21 0.30
C GLY A 284 26.48 -14.35 1.30
N GLY A 285 27.37 -15.31 1.12
CA GLY A 285 27.66 -16.37 2.09
C GLY A 285 28.89 -16.04 2.94
N SER A 286 28.95 -16.62 4.14
CA SER A 286 30.13 -16.56 5.02
C SER A 286 31.38 -17.23 4.44
N ASP A 287 31.24 -17.95 3.33
CA ASP A 287 32.31 -18.55 2.53
C ASP A 287 32.95 -17.58 1.51
N GLY A 288 32.51 -16.32 1.48
CA GLY A 288 33.01 -15.30 0.56
C GLY A 288 32.46 -15.40 -0.86
N HIS A 289 31.43 -16.21 -1.09
CA HIS A 289 30.73 -16.28 -2.36
C HIS A 289 29.50 -15.36 -2.38
N TRP A 290 29.20 -14.83 -3.56
CA TRP A 290 28.04 -13.99 -3.80
C TRP A 290 27.12 -14.63 -4.84
N TYR A 291 25.82 -14.50 -4.65
CA TYR A 291 24.79 -15.06 -5.51
C TYR A 291 23.86 -13.95 -5.95
N LEU A 292 23.59 -13.88 -7.25
CA LEU A 292 22.82 -12.81 -7.86
C LEU A 292 21.69 -13.36 -8.73
N SER A 293 20.51 -12.73 -8.61
CA SER A 293 19.39 -12.96 -9.53
C SER A 293 19.30 -11.83 -10.55
N TYR A 294 18.98 -12.21 -11.80
CA TYR A 294 18.84 -11.28 -12.91
C TYR A 294 17.54 -11.53 -13.68
N GLY A 295 17.00 -10.45 -14.26
CA GLY A 295 15.91 -10.45 -15.23
C GLY A 295 16.22 -9.56 -16.43
N ASP A 296 15.59 -9.81 -17.58
CA ASP A 296 15.65 -8.93 -18.77
C ASP A 296 14.92 -7.60 -18.56
N GLN A 297 13.97 -7.59 -17.63
CA GLN A 297 13.21 -6.44 -17.17
C GLN A 297 13.24 -6.39 -15.64
N PRO A 298 12.97 -5.24 -15.01
CA PRO A 298 13.00 -5.11 -13.55
C PRO A 298 11.76 -5.70 -12.84
N GLY A 299 10.71 -6.12 -13.57
CA GLY A 299 9.43 -6.51 -12.97
C GLY A 299 8.66 -5.34 -12.33
N PRO A 300 7.49 -5.58 -11.71
CA PRO A 300 6.79 -6.86 -11.70
C PRO A 300 5.96 -7.13 -12.98
N ASP A 301 5.75 -6.09 -13.80
CA ASP A 301 4.86 -6.14 -14.97
C ASP A 301 5.37 -7.08 -16.07
N LEU A 302 6.60 -6.84 -16.49
CA LEU A 302 7.25 -7.50 -17.61
C LEU A 302 8.52 -8.15 -17.09
N MET A 303 8.73 -9.41 -17.47
CA MET A 303 9.98 -10.16 -17.32
C MET A 303 9.80 -11.48 -18.10
N ALA A 304 10.68 -11.76 -19.05
CA ALA A 304 10.60 -12.94 -19.91
C ALA A 304 11.95 -13.67 -20.06
N GLY A 305 13.02 -13.11 -19.52
CA GLY A 305 14.34 -13.73 -19.48
C GLY A 305 15.05 -13.43 -18.16
N GLY A 306 16.07 -14.21 -17.84
CA GLY A 306 16.85 -14.04 -16.63
C GLY A 306 17.84 -15.18 -16.38
N ALA A 307 18.73 -14.99 -15.42
CA ALA A 307 19.67 -16.01 -14.97
C ALA A 307 20.01 -15.86 -13.48
N LEU A 308 20.51 -16.93 -12.87
CA LEU A 308 21.18 -16.87 -11.56
C LEU A 308 22.69 -17.00 -11.76
N TRP A 309 23.46 -16.20 -11.01
CA TRP A 309 24.91 -16.18 -11.09
C TRP A 309 25.57 -16.33 -9.73
N LYS A 310 26.65 -17.10 -9.68
CA LYS A 310 27.61 -17.13 -8.57
C LYS A 310 28.84 -16.29 -8.94
N PHE A 311 29.23 -15.39 -8.06
CA PHE A 311 30.45 -14.61 -8.12
C PHE A 311 31.40 -15.02 -6.98
N THR A 312 32.67 -15.27 -7.34
CA THR A 312 33.74 -15.59 -6.40
C THR A 312 34.81 -14.50 -6.50
N PRO A 313 34.74 -13.44 -5.65
CA PRO A 313 35.63 -12.29 -5.73
C PRO A 313 37.11 -12.66 -5.66
N ALA A 314 37.48 -13.55 -4.73
CA ALA A 314 38.86 -14.00 -4.54
C ALA A 314 39.50 -14.63 -5.79
N GLN A 315 38.69 -15.08 -6.76
CA GLN A 315 39.14 -15.66 -8.02
C GLN A 315 38.77 -14.79 -9.23
N GLY A 316 38.07 -13.66 -9.04
CA GLY A 316 37.49 -12.87 -10.11
C GLY A 316 36.55 -13.67 -11.03
N ARG A 317 35.92 -14.74 -10.53
CA ARG A 317 35.22 -15.74 -11.35
C ARG A 317 33.71 -15.61 -11.25
N TRP A 318 33.05 -15.64 -12.40
CA TRP A 318 31.61 -15.75 -12.56
C TRP A 318 31.20 -17.12 -13.08
N ARG A 319 30.07 -17.65 -12.59
CA ARG A 319 29.47 -18.89 -13.07
C ARG A 319 27.95 -18.79 -13.05
N GLU A 320 27.30 -19.08 -14.17
CA GLU A 320 25.86 -19.24 -14.20
C GLU A 320 25.44 -20.52 -13.45
N ILE A 321 24.40 -20.40 -12.62
CA ILE A 321 23.90 -21.46 -11.74
C ILE A 321 22.36 -21.60 -11.85
N SER A 322 21.77 -21.14 -12.95
CA SER A 322 20.32 -21.19 -13.19
C SER A 322 19.78 -22.63 -13.06
N PRO A 323 18.78 -22.89 -12.19
CA PRO A 323 18.19 -24.23 -12.00
C PRO A 323 17.66 -24.88 -13.27
N ILE A 324 17.08 -24.08 -14.15
CA ILE A 324 16.50 -24.50 -15.42
C ILE A 324 16.86 -23.49 -16.51
N PRO A 325 17.03 -23.94 -17.77
CA PRO A 325 17.27 -23.04 -18.88
C PRO A 325 16.03 -22.18 -19.18
N GLN A 326 16.24 -21.04 -19.83
CA GLN A 326 15.16 -20.27 -20.42
C GLN A 326 14.43 -21.11 -21.49
N PRO A 327 13.09 -21.04 -21.58
CA PRO A 327 12.35 -21.80 -22.57
C PRO A 327 12.67 -21.30 -23.98
N ALA A 328 12.80 -22.21 -24.94
CA ALA A 328 13.11 -21.86 -26.33
C ALA A 328 11.96 -21.13 -27.06
N SER A 329 10.72 -21.25 -26.55
CA SER A 329 9.52 -20.58 -27.06
C SER A 329 8.50 -20.37 -25.93
N GLY A 330 7.56 -19.43 -26.11
CA GLY A 330 6.53 -19.06 -25.13
C GLY A 330 6.84 -17.80 -24.34
N ASP A 331 6.11 -17.59 -23.23
CA ASP A 331 6.10 -16.32 -22.47
C ASP A 331 7.40 -16.00 -21.71
N GLY A 332 8.29 -16.99 -21.51
CA GLY A 332 9.53 -16.83 -20.75
C GLY A 332 9.33 -16.56 -19.26
N PHE A 333 10.42 -16.35 -18.51
CA PHE A 333 10.42 -15.91 -17.11
C PHE A 333 11.79 -15.34 -16.72
N GLY A 334 11.85 -14.53 -15.66
CA GLY A 334 13.13 -14.14 -15.05
C GLY A 334 13.32 -14.72 -13.65
N TRP A 335 14.34 -14.27 -12.95
CA TRP A 335 14.62 -14.68 -11.56
C TRP A 335 14.37 -13.51 -10.61
N GLY A 336 13.53 -13.75 -9.59
CA GLY A 336 13.11 -12.74 -8.63
C GLY A 336 14.19 -12.49 -7.58
N ALA A 337 14.20 -13.33 -6.55
CA ALA A 337 15.14 -13.23 -5.44
C ALA A 337 16.03 -14.46 -5.33
N VAL A 338 17.16 -14.27 -4.66
CA VAL A 338 18.06 -15.31 -4.19
C VAL A 338 18.41 -15.01 -2.73
N ALA A 339 18.36 -16.04 -1.88
CA ALA A 339 18.72 -15.96 -0.48
C ALA A 339 19.75 -17.06 -0.15
N VAL A 340 20.65 -16.75 0.79
CA VAL A 340 21.68 -17.65 1.31
C VAL A 340 21.34 -17.98 2.75
N ASP A 341 21.46 -19.24 3.15
CA ASP A 341 21.30 -19.64 4.54
C ASP A 341 22.49 -19.08 5.36
N PRO A 342 22.24 -18.25 6.39
CA PRO A 342 23.31 -17.63 7.18
C PRO A 342 24.19 -18.64 7.95
N GLN A 343 23.64 -19.83 8.26
CA GLN A 343 24.37 -20.89 8.98
C GLN A 343 25.09 -21.85 8.02
N HIS A 344 24.61 -21.94 6.78
CA HIS A 344 25.10 -22.88 5.78
C HIS A 344 25.26 -22.22 4.41
N PRO A 345 26.38 -21.55 4.09
CA PRO A 345 26.51 -20.67 2.93
C PRO A 345 26.45 -21.36 1.54
N GLN A 346 26.38 -22.69 1.50
CA GLN A 346 26.11 -23.47 0.28
C GLN A 346 24.60 -23.74 0.07
N VAL A 347 23.77 -23.48 1.08
CA VAL A 347 22.32 -23.63 1.02
C VAL A 347 21.72 -22.33 0.48
N LEU A 348 20.97 -22.45 -0.62
CA LEU A 348 20.40 -21.33 -1.35
C LEU A 348 18.90 -21.54 -1.54
N LEU A 349 18.13 -20.45 -1.53
CA LEU A 349 16.80 -20.39 -2.11
C LEU A 349 16.80 -19.42 -3.29
N ALA A 350 16.06 -19.74 -4.35
CA ALA A 350 15.88 -18.84 -5.48
C ALA A 350 14.49 -18.98 -6.09
N SER A 351 13.87 -17.87 -6.47
CA SER A 351 12.52 -17.83 -7.04
C SER A 351 12.54 -17.47 -8.53
N THR A 352 11.70 -18.13 -9.32
CA THR A 352 11.33 -17.58 -10.63
C THR A 352 10.43 -16.36 -10.43
N PHE A 353 10.34 -15.55 -11.47
CA PHE A 353 9.46 -14.39 -11.51
C PHE A 353 8.70 -14.32 -12.83
N ARG A 354 7.36 -14.18 -12.75
CA ARG A 354 6.44 -14.07 -13.89
C ARG A 354 6.39 -15.35 -14.74
N ARG A 355 6.75 -16.51 -14.18
CA ARG A 355 6.56 -17.79 -14.86
C ARG A 355 5.09 -18.20 -14.83
N ARG A 356 4.40 -18.04 -15.96
CA ARG A 356 2.95 -18.30 -16.06
C ARG A 356 2.59 -19.79 -16.15
N THR A 357 3.47 -20.61 -16.71
CA THR A 357 3.21 -22.03 -16.93
C THR A 357 4.40 -22.87 -16.49
N PRO A 358 4.22 -23.85 -15.59
CA PRO A 358 3.00 -24.14 -14.84
C PRO A 358 2.62 -23.04 -13.82
N ARG A 359 3.62 -22.38 -13.22
CA ARG A 359 3.51 -21.24 -12.30
C ARG A 359 4.92 -20.78 -11.89
N ASP A 360 4.99 -19.71 -11.10
CA ASP A 360 6.21 -19.34 -10.39
C ASP A 360 6.62 -20.46 -9.42
N GLU A 361 7.92 -20.74 -9.35
CA GLU A 361 8.52 -21.85 -8.60
C GLU A 361 9.64 -21.36 -7.67
N LEU A 362 9.80 -22.03 -6.53
CA LEU A 362 10.89 -21.82 -5.58
C LEU A 362 11.86 -23.00 -5.67
N TYR A 363 13.15 -22.71 -5.80
CA TYR A 363 14.22 -23.72 -5.91
C TYR A 363 15.13 -23.65 -4.69
N ARG A 364 15.59 -24.81 -4.22
CA ARG A 364 16.60 -24.94 -3.16
C ARG A 364 17.84 -25.64 -3.66
N SER A 365 19.00 -25.14 -3.28
CA SER A 365 20.31 -25.80 -3.48
C SER A 365 20.97 -26.05 -2.12
N VAL A 366 21.85 -27.05 -2.04
CA VAL A 366 22.69 -27.35 -0.86
C VAL A 366 24.19 -27.38 -1.18
N ASP A 367 24.57 -27.06 -2.43
CA ASP A 367 25.94 -27.20 -2.93
C ASP A 367 26.41 -25.97 -3.73
N GLY A 368 25.87 -24.80 -3.39
CA GLY A 368 26.24 -23.53 -3.98
C GLY A 368 25.76 -23.38 -5.42
N GLY A 369 24.56 -23.90 -5.70
CA GLY A 369 23.85 -23.77 -6.97
C GLY A 369 24.33 -24.72 -8.07
N LYS A 370 24.99 -25.84 -7.73
CA LYS A 370 25.33 -26.85 -8.74
C LYS A 370 24.12 -27.72 -9.07
N HIS A 371 23.34 -28.09 -8.04
CA HIS A 371 22.09 -28.80 -8.19
C HIS A 371 20.97 -28.07 -7.44
N TRP A 372 19.75 -28.24 -7.95
CA TRP A 372 18.56 -27.56 -7.44
C TRP A 372 17.36 -28.50 -7.35
N THR A 373 16.52 -28.28 -6.34
CA THR A 373 15.27 -29.01 -6.11
C THR A 373 14.10 -28.01 -6.09
N PRO A 374 13.05 -28.19 -6.92
CA PRO A 374 11.83 -27.37 -6.85
C PRO A 374 11.05 -27.66 -5.56
N LEU A 375 10.39 -26.65 -4.99
CA LEU A 375 9.81 -26.73 -3.65
C LEU A 375 8.29 -26.59 -3.60
N LEU A 376 7.63 -26.09 -4.65
CA LEU A 376 6.19 -25.81 -4.60
C LEU A 376 5.33 -26.86 -5.30
N ALA A 377 5.90 -27.73 -6.15
CA ALA A 377 5.16 -28.72 -6.93
C ALA A 377 4.26 -29.63 -6.06
N ASP A 378 4.86 -30.23 -5.03
CA ASP A 378 4.25 -31.24 -4.16
C ASP A 378 4.05 -30.75 -2.72
N ALA A 379 4.09 -29.43 -2.51
CA ALA A 379 3.95 -28.84 -1.19
C ALA A 379 2.48 -28.74 -0.75
N ALA A 380 2.26 -28.85 0.56
CA ALA A 380 0.99 -28.59 1.18
C ALA A 380 0.93 -27.12 1.63
N PHE A 381 -0.16 -26.45 1.26
CA PHE A 381 -0.44 -25.06 1.62
C PHE A 381 -1.58 -25.01 2.65
N ASP A 382 -1.29 -24.45 3.81
CA ASP A 382 -2.27 -24.18 4.87
C ASP A 382 -2.93 -22.82 4.63
N HIS A 383 -4.17 -22.89 4.15
CA HIS A 383 -5.03 -21.75 3.84
C HIS A 383 -5.94 -21.33 5.00
N SER A 384 -5.82 -21.94 6.19
CA SER A 384 -6.79 -21.77 7.27
C SER A 384 -6.92 -20.33 7.78
N ALA A 385 -5.81 -19.57 7.77
CA ALA A 385 -5.79 -18.17 8.20
C ALA A 385 -6.45 -17.21 7.18
N ALA A 386 -6.46 -17.57 5.90
CA ALA A 386 -7.04 -16.79 4.81
C ALA A 386 -7.60 -17.72 3.72
N PRO A 387 -8.81 -18.29 3.89
CA PRO A 387 -9.32 -19.37 3.04
C PRO A 387 -9.38 -19.04 1.56
N TRP A 388 -9.53 -17.75 1.20
CA TRP A 388 -9.58 -17.32 -0.19
C TRP A 388 -8.30 -17.59 -0.98
N THR A 389 -7.16 -17.72 -0.29
CA THR A 389 -5.87 -18.02 -0.91
C THR A 389 -5.81 -19.41 -1.56
N ALA A 390 -6.76 -20.30 -1.26
CA ALA A 390 -6.92 -21.59 -1.95
C ALA A 390 -7.25 -21.43 -3.45
N HIS A 391 -7.69 -20.24 -3.86
CA HIS A 391 -7.94 -19.89 -5.26
C HIS A 391 -6.83 -19.02 -5.87
N ALA A 392 -5.77 -18.73 -5.11
CA ALA A 392 -4.63 -17.96 -5.56
C ALA A 392 -3.46 -18.90 -5.90
N THR A 393 -2.68 -18.53 -6.91
CA THR A 393 -1.44 -19.21 -7.27
C THR A 393 -0.27 -18.29 -6.92
N PRO A 394 0.80 -18.77 -6.24
CA PRO A 394 2.00 -17.98 -6.01
C PRO A 394 2.53 -17.35 -7.30
N HIS A 395 2.78 -16.04 -7.24
CA HIS A 395 3.28 -15.23 -8.34
C HIS A 395 3.97 -13.97 -7.80
N TRP A 396 4.79 -13.32 -8.63
CA TRP A 396 5.57 -12.14 -8.24
C TRP A 396 6.48 -12.41 -7.04
N MET A 397 7.13 -13.56 -7.01
CA MET A 397 7.99 -13.99 -5.91
C MET A 397 9.33 -13.23 -5.91
N GLY A 398 9.26 -11.96 -5.55
CA GLY A 398 10.34 -11.00 -5.68
C GLY A 398 11.26 -10.89 -4.47
N ALA A 399 10.91 -11.47 -3.32
CA ALA A 399 11.73 -11.43 -2.10
C ALA A 399 11.67 -12.78 -1.36
N LEU A 400 12.80 -13.17 -0.77
CA LEU A 400 13.00 -14.40 -0.01
C LEU A 400 13.83 -14.11 1.24
N ALA A 401 13.55 -14.80 2.34
CA ALA A 401 14.39 -14.76 3.54
C ALA A 401 14.46 -16.14 4.19
N ILE A 402 15.64 -16.54 4.65
CA ILE A 402 15.84 -17.75 5.47
C ILE A 402 16.10 -17.26 6.89
N ASP A 403 15.41 -17.82 7.89
CA ASP A 403 15.58 -17.43 9.29
C ASP A 403 17.01 -17.78 9.75
N PRO A 404 17.82 -16.79 10.19
CA PRO A 404 19.20 -17.02 10.64
C PRO A 404 19.29 -17.92 11.88
N PHE A 405 18.17 -18.21 12.54
CA PHE A 405 18.10 -19.00 13.77
C PHE A 405 17.32 -20.31 13.62
N ASP A 406 16.71 -20.56 12.46
CA ASP A 406 15.95 -21.77 12.17
C ASP A 406 15.90 -22.09 10.65
N GLY A 407 16.75 -23.02 10.20
CA GLY A 407 16.78 -23.44 8.79
C GLY A 407 15.51 -24.13 8.28
N ASN A 408 14.51 -24.41 9.12
CA ASN A 408 13.18 -24.85 8.68
C ASN A 408 12.24 -23.70 8.33
N HIS A 409 12.55 -22.49 8.76
CA HIS A 409 11.72 -21.30 8.61
C HIS A 409 12.29 -20.38 7.54
N ALA A 410 11.56 -20.23 6.45
CA ALA A 410 11.85 -19.29 5.38
C ALA A 410 10.56 -18.63 4.92
N LEU A 411 10.70 -17.41 4.42
CA LEU A 411 9.62 -16.60 3.88
C LEU A 411 9.81 -16.45 2.38
N PHE A 412 8.71 -16.53 1.64
CA PHE A 412 8.64 -15.97 0.29
C PHE A 412 7.40 -15.09 0.16
N VAL A 413 7.55 -13.99 -0.58
CA VAL A 413 6.46 -13.06 -0.85
C VAL A 413 5.73 -13.43 -2.13
N THR A 414 4.50 -12.94 -2.28
CA THR A 414 3.72 -12.98 -3.51
C THR A 414 3.06 -11.63 -3.75
N GLY A 415 2.42 -11.48 -4.92
CA GLY A 415 1.52 -10.35 -5.19
C GLY A 415 0.30 -10.25 -4.29
N TYR A 416 0.17 -11.13 -3.28
CA TYR A 416 -0.98 -11.17 -2.38
C TYR A 416 -0.66 -11.49 -0.91
N GLY A 417 0.61 -11.60 -0.51
CA GLY A 417 0.98 -11.86 0.89
C GLY A 417 2.29 -12.61 1.07
N ILE A 418 2.45 -13.29 2.22
CA ILE A 418 3.67 -13.98 2.65
C ILE A 418 3.36 -15.45 2.96
N TRP A 419 4.16 -16.34 2.39
CA TRP A 419 4.17 -17.75 2.76
C TRP A 419 5.39 -18.09 3.60
N ALA A 420 5.18 -18.84 4.68
CA ALA A 420 6.23 -19.27 5.58
C ALA A 420 6.33 -20.81 5.63
N SER A 421 7.55 -21.35 5.59
CA SER A 421 7.78 -22.79 5.70
C SER A 421 7.76 -23.27 7.14
N ARG A 422 7.34 -24.52 7.37
CA ARG A 422 7.42 -25.19 8.70
C ARG A 422 8.56 -26.21 8.80
N ASN A 423 8.99 -26.77 7.67
CA ASN A 423 9.89 -27.92 7.62
C ASN A 423 10.82 -27.88 6.40
N LEU A 424 11.39 -26.72 6.08
CA LEU A 424 12.19 -26.54 4.85
C LEU A 424 13.35 -27.53 4.71
N GLN A 425 13.90 -28.06 5.80
CA GLN A 425 15.00 -29.04 5.73
C GLN A 425 14.54 -30.42 5.23
N ASP A 426 13.24 -30.72 5.27
CA ASP A 426 12.65 -31.97 4.78
C ASP A 426 12.41 -31.97 3.25
N PHE A 427 12.87 -30.97 2.51
CA PHE A 427 12.59 -30.74 1.08
C PHE A 427 12.86 -31.94 0.13
N ALA A 428 13.72 -32.88 0.52
CA ALA A 428 14.05 -34.07 -0.25
C ALA A 428 13.47 -35.38 0.34
N ALA A 429 12.64 -35.30 1.38
CA ALA A 429 12.07 -36.46 2.07
C ALA A 429 10.89 -37.04 1.26
N PRO A 430 10.95 -38.29 0.74
CA PRO A 430 9.97 -38.84 -0.20
C PRO A 430 8.52 -39.00 0.31
N GLN A 431 8.27 -38.75 1.60
CA GLN A 431 6.96 -38.93 2.25
C GLN A 431 6.59 -37.80 3.21
N ARG A 432 7.32 -36.69 3.20
CA ARG A 432 7.03 -35.52 4.04
C ARG A 432 6.88 -34.30 3.13
N PRO A 433 5.66 -34.00 2.65
CA PRO A 433 5.46 -32.82 1.83
C PRO A 433 5.87 -31.57 2.61
N LEU A 434 6.56 -30.65 1.92
CA LEU A 434 6.86 -29.34 2.48
C LEU A 434 5.56 -28.64 2.88
N GLN A 435 5.57 -28.04 4.06
CA GLN A 435 4.43 -27.35 4.63
C GLN A 435 4.66 -25.85 4.56
N TRP A 436 3.78 -25.16 3.85
CA TRP A 436 3.71 -23.70 3.81
C TRP A 436 2.43 -23.25 4.48
N TRP A 437 2.48 -22.15 5.22
CA TRP A 437 1.29 -21.53 5.78
C TRP A 437 1.28 -20.04 5.47
N PHE A 438 0.09 -19.49 5.27
CA PHE A 438 -0.10 -18.10 4.89
C PHE A 438 0.05 -17.21 6.14
N GLN A 439 1.20 -16.55 6.26
CA GLN A 439 1.60 -15.81 7.46
C GLN A 439 1.24 -14.33 7.31
N ASP A 440 -0.04 -14.01 7.21
CA ASP A 440 -0.51 -12.64 6.95
C ASP A 440 -1.54 -12.15 7.98
N ARG A 441 -1.72 -12.86 9.10
CA ARG A 441 -2.55 -12.35 10.20
C ARG A 441 -2.03 -10.99 10.64
N GLY A 442 -2.88 -9.96 10.61
CA GLY A 442 -2.52 -8.58 10.95
C GLY A 442 -1.87 -7.78 9.81
N LEU A 443 -1.51 -8.42 8.70
CA LEU A 443 -1.07 -7.77 7.47
C LEU A 443 -2.28 -7.63 6.54
N GLU A 444 -2.71 -6.41 6.27
CA GLU A 444 -3.85 -6.11 5.40
C GLU A 444 -3.40 -5.09 4.36
N GLU A 445 -3.43 -5.47 3.09
CA GLU A 445 -2.89 -4.63 2.00
C GLU A 445 -3.84 -4.40 0.84
N THR A 446 -5.11 -4.78 1.00
CA THR A 446 -6.12 -4.56 -0.04
C THR A 446 -6.41 -3.08 -0.25
N VAL A 447 -6.89 -2.75 -1.46
CA VAL A 447 -7.40 -1.41 -1.81
C VAL A 447 -8.92 -1.50 -2.03
N PRO A 448 -9.76 -1.11 -1.06
CA PRO A 448 -11.21 -1.15 -1.22
C PRO A 448 -11.70 -0.03 -2.12
N LEU A 449 -12.33 -0.36 -3.24
CA LEU A 449 -12.83 0.61 -4.21
C LEU A 449 -14.25 1.07 -3.87
N ASP A 450 -15.05 0.20 -3.26
CA ASP A 450 -16.37 0.56 -2.73
C ASP A 450 -16.75 -0.32 -1.51
N LEU A 451 -17.56 0.24 -0.61
CA LEU A 451 -17.96 -0.39 0.65
C LEU A 451 -19.45 -0.20 0.90
N LEU A 452 -20.13 -1.28 1.26
CA LEU A 452 -21.56 -1.29 1.53
C LEU A 452 -21.87 -2.05 2.83
N SER A 453 -22.43 -1.35 3.82
CA SER A 453 -23.07 -2.00 4.97
C SER A 453 -24.58 -2.08 4.72
N PRO A 454 -25.13 -3.27 4.40
CA PRO A 454 -26.53 -3.40 4.05
C PRO A 454 -27.44 -3.29 5.27
N MET A 455 -28.73 -2.98 5.03
CA MET A 455 -29.76 -2.88 6.08
C MET A 455 -30.04 -4.20 6.81
N ALA A 456 -29.68 -5.34 6.20
CA ALA A 456 -29.78 -6.68 6.78
C ALA A 456 -28.74 -7.63 6.15
N GLY A 457 -28.48 -8.77 6.80
CA GLY A 457 -27.51 -9.76 6.31
C GLY A 457 -26.09 -9.52 6.84
N ALA A 458 -25.07 -9.62 5.99
CA ALA A 458 -23.66 -9.45 6.36
C ALA A 458 -23.39 -8.08 7.01
N HIS A 459 -22.32 -7.97 7.80
CA HIS A 459 -21.91 -6.68 8.37
C HIS A 459 -21.46 -5.71 7.27
N LEU A 460 -20.67 -6.23 6.32
CA LEU A 460 -20.09 -5.45 5.25
C LEU A 460 -19.99 -6.28 3.96
N LEU A 461 -20.20 -5.64 2.83
CA LEU A 461 -19.82 -6.12 1.51
C LEU A 461 -18.74 -5.17 0.97
N SER A 462 -17.64 -5.72 0.46
CA SER A 462 -16.53 -4.93 -0.06
C SER A 462 -16.28 -5.24 -1.53
N ALA A 463 -16.10 -4.19 -2.34
CA ALA A 463 -15.56 -4.28 -3.70
C ALA A 463 -14.09 -3.83 -3.64
N LEU A 464 -13.17 -4.71 -4.05
CA LEU A 464 -11.73 -4.56 -3.87
C LEU A 464 -10.98 -4.59 -5.21
N GLY A 465 -9.85 -3.90 -5.26
CA GLY A 465 -8.85 -4.09 -6.31
C GLY A 465 -8.25 -5.50 -6.24
N ASP A 466 -7.88 -6.03 -7.42
CA ASP A 466 -7.18 -7.29 -7.71
C ASP A 466 -7.89 -8.60 -7.31
N ILE A 467 -8.67 -8.59 -6.24
CA ILE A 467 -9.25 -9.79 -5.63
C ILE A 467 -10.77 -9.73 -5.53
N ASP A 468 -11.43 -9.01 -6.43
CA ASP A 468 -12.89 -8.87 -6.53
C ASP A 468 -13.55 -8.20 -5.31
N GLY A 469 -13.68 -8.93 -4.21
CA GLY A 469 -14.49 -8.54 -3.07
C GLY A 469 -14.94 -9.70 -2.19
N PHE A 470 -15.55 -9.34 -1.06
CA PHE A 470 -15.92 -10.27 0.00
C PHE A 470 -17.27 -9.93 0.63
N ARG A 471 -17.91 -10.97 1.14
CA ARG A 471 -19.01 -10.87 2.10
C ARG A 471 -18.42 -11.06 3.49
N HIS A 472 -18.55 -10.06 4.36
CA HIS A 472 -18.03 -10.07 5.73
C HIS A 472 -19.17 -10.31 6.72
N ASP A 473 -19.43 -11.59 7.01
CA ASP A 473 -20.36 -12.01 8.08
C ASP A 473 -19.73 -11.94 9.48
N ASP A 474 -18.41 -12.08 9.57
CA ASP A 474 -17.57 -11.92 10.78
C ASP A 474 -16.39 -11.03 10.38
N LEU A 475 -16.20 -9.92 11.08
CA LEU A 475 -15.18 -8.92 10.75
C LEU A 475 -13.78 -9.32 11.24
N ASP A 476 -13.68 -10.28 12.18
CA ASP A 476 -12.41 -10.71 12.78
C ASP A 476 -11.88 -12.01 12.12
N ARG A 477 -12.56 -12.52 11.07
CA ARG A 477 -12.17 -13.74 10.34
C ARG A 477 -12.16 -13.52 8.83
N ALA A 478 -11.04 -13.88 8.20
CA ALA A 478 -10.93 -13.92 6.75
C ALA A 478 -11.94 -14.90 6.14
N GLN A 479 -12.57 -14.48 5.04
CA GLN A 479 -13.61 -15.25 4.36
C GLN A 479 -13.18 -15.66 2.96
N LEU A 480 -13.97 -16.52 2.32
CA LEU A 480 -13.83 -16.76 0.89
C LEU A 480 -14.26 -15.51 0.09
N GLN A 481 -13.59 -15.29 -1.03
CA GLN A 481 -14.09 -14.36 -2.05
C GLN A 481 -15.50 -14.75 -2.50
N TYR A 482 -16.21 -13.80 -3.12
CA TYR A 482 -17.52 -14.05 -3.71
C TYR A 482 -17.57 -15.34 -4.55
N ALA A 483 -18.58 -16.18 -4.29
CA ALA A 483 -18.84 -17.38 -5.09
C ALA A 483 -19.53 -17.03 -6.41
N GLY A 484 -19.31 -17.85 -7.44
CA GLY A 484 -19.81 -17.62 -8.80
C GLY A 484 -18.77 -16.92 -9.69
N PRO A 485 -19.21 -16.20 -10.74
CA PRO A 485 -18.30 -15.45 -11.59
C PRO A 485 -17.55 -14.38 -10.80
N ARG A 486 -16.27 -14.21 -11.12
CA ARG A 486 -15.37 -13.29 -10.41
C ARG A 486 -14.95 -12.13 -11.31
N LEU A 487 -14.83 -10.96 -10.69
CA LEU A 487 -14.15 -9.81 -11.27
C LEU A 487 -12.68 -9.84 -10.87
N THR A 488 -11.82 -9.14 -11.62
CA THR A 488 -10.47 -8.82 -11.16
C THR A 488 -10.56 -7.70 -10.12
N ASN A 489 -11.13 -6.56 -10.50
CA ASN A 489 -11.46 -5.50 -9.54
C ASN A 489 -12.97 -5.45 -9.40
N GLY A 490 -13.49 -5.50 -8.18
CA GLY A 490 -14.82 -4.97 -7.87
C GLY A 490 -14.71 -3.47 -7.65
N GLU A 491 -15.49 -2.67 -8.37
CA GLU A 491 -15.36 -1.20 -8.36
C GLU A 491 -16.55 -0.46 -7.77
N SER A 492 -17.76 -1.02 -7.90
CA SER A 492 -18.98 -0.42 -7.36
C SER A 492 -19.93 -1.51 -6.89
N ILE A 493 -20.57 -1.29 -5.74
CA ILE A 493 -21.50 -2.25 -5.13
C ILE A 493 -22.68 -1.53 -4.48
N ASP A 494 -23.89 -2.03 -4.71
CA ASP A 494 -25.11 -1.45 -4.15
C ASP A 494 -26.15 -2.51 -3.79
N ALA A 495 -27.03 -2.20 -2.83
CA ALA A 495 -28.13 -3.08 -2.43
C ALA A 495 -29.47 -2.34 -2.39
N ALA A 496 -30.54 -3.07 -2.70
CA ALA A 496 -31.89 -2.54 -2.70
C ALA A 496 -32.33 -2.22 -1.26
N GLY A 497 -32.87 -1.01 -1.03
CA GLY A 497 -33.18 -0.54 0.32
C GLY A 497 -34.32 -1.31 1.02
N GLN A 498 -35.36 -1.71 0.30
CA GLN A 498 -36.49 -2.51 0.82
C GLN A 498 -36.25 -4.02 0.70
N ALA A 499 -35.26 -4.44 -0.09
CA ALA A 499 -34.95 -5.83 -0.35
C ALA A 499 -33.42 -6.07 -0.30
N PRO A 500 -32.76 -5.86 0.86
CA PRO A 500 -31.30 -5.79 0.98
C PRO A 500 -30.56 -7.09 0.62
N GLN A 501 -31.26 -8.21 0.44
CA GLN A 501 -30.71 -9.42 -0.14
C GLN A 501 -30.41 -9.30 -1.65
N TRP A 502 -31.01 -8.33 -2.34
CA TRP A 502 -30.70 -8.01 -3.73
C TRP A 502 -29.54 -7.04 -3.78
N VAL A 503 -28.43 -7.50 -4.34
CA VAL A 503 -27.17 -6.76 -4.42
C VAL A 503 -26.69 -6.80 -5.86
N VAL A 504 -26.13 -5.69 -6.34
CA VAL A 504 -25.48 -5.58 -7.64
C VAL A 504 -24.04 -5.10 -7.47
N ARG A 505 -23.14 -5.54 -8.34
CA ARG A 505 -21.78 -5.03 -8.41
C ARG A 505 -21.25 -4.99 -9.84
N SER A 506 -20.34 -4.06 -10.10
CA SER A 506 -19.63 -3.90 -11.37
C SER A 506 -18.11 -3.79 -11.16
N GLY A 507 -17.35 -4.00 -12.22
CA GLY A 507 -15.90 -3.84 -12.17
C GLY A 507 -15.20 -4.30 -13.44
N THR A 508 -14.00 -4.88 -13.30
CA THR A 508 -13.17 -5.28 -14.45
C THR A 508 -12.88 -6.77 -14.46
N VAL A 509 -12.51 -7.30 -15.64
CA VAL A 509 -11.99 -8.67 -15.80
C VAL A 509 -10.70 -8.55 -16.59
N ARG A 510 -9.59 -8.98 -16.00
CA ARG A 510 -8.28 -9.07 -16.63
C ARG A 510 -8.30 -10.22 -17.64
N ASP A 511 -7.66 -10.01 -18.79
CA ASP A 511 -7.57 -10.99 -19.87
C ASP A 511 -8.93 -11.61 -20.25
N ARG A 512 -9.94 -10.76 -20.47
CA ARG A 512 -11.28 -11.15 -20.93
C ARG A 512 -11.20 -11.94 -22.24
N ARG A 513 -11.47 -13.26 -22.19
CA ARG A 513 -11.33 -14.19 -23.33
C ARG A 513 -12.65 -14.65 -23.92
N SER A 514 -13.71 -14.68 -23.11
CA SER A 514 -15.00 -15.31 -23.45
C SER A 514 -16.16 -14.32 -23.30
N ASN A 515 -15.90 -13.03 -23.50
CA ASN A 515 -16.86 -11.94 -23.34
C ASN A 515 -17.52 -11.90 -21.95
N GLU A 516 -16.77 -12.29 -20.91
CA GLU A 516 -17.22 -12.29 -19.51
C GLU A 516 -17.91 -10.96 -19.15
N ILE A 517 -19.07 -11.04 -18.52
CA ILE A 517 -19.89 -9.86 -18.20
C ILE A 517 -19.37 -9.22 -16.92
N ARG A 518 -19.16 -7.90 -16.95
CA ARG A 518 -18.53 -7.13 -15.86
C ARG A 518 -19.52 -6.51 -14.88
N ALA A 519 -20.75 -7.02 -14.86
CA ALA A 519 -21.79 -6.70 -13.89
C ALA A 519 -22.48 -7.97 -13.41
N LEU A 520 -22.69 -8.06 -12.10
CA LEU A 520 -23.14 -9.25 -11.39
C LEU A 520 -24.24 -8.87 -10.41
N TYR A 521 -25.22 -9.74 -10.21
CA TYR A 521 -26.25 -9.59 -9.18
C TYR A 521 -26.30 -10.80 -8.26
N SER A 522 -26.78 -10.57 -7.04
CA SER A 522 -27.06 -11.56 -6.02
C SER A 522 -28.49 -11.38 -5.50
N ARG A 523 -29.11 -12.48 -5.07
CA ARG A 523 -30.46 -12.51 -4.48
C ARG A 523 -30.46 -12.95 -3.02
N ASP A 524 -29.28 -13.26 -2.47
CA ASP A 524 -29.09 -13.84 -1.13
C ASP A 524 -28.11 -13.02 -0.27
N GLY A 525 -27.97 -11.74 -0.60
CA GLY A 525 -27.10 -10.78 0.10
C GLY A 525 -25.62 -10.92 -0.24
N GLY A 526 -25.29 -11.41 -1.43
CA GLY A 526 -23.90 -11.57 -1.89
C GLY A 526 -23.25 -12.90 -1.53
N LYS A 527 -24.02 -13.95 -1.22
CA LYS A 527 -23.47 -15.30 -1.00
C LYS A 527 -23.22 -16.00 -2.34
N GLN A 528 -24.14 -15.87 -3.29
CA GLN A 528 -24.01 -16.36 -4.66
C GLN A 528 -24.22 -15.22 -5.66
N TRP A 529 -23.46 -15.26 -6.76
CA TRP A 529 -23.50 -14.25 -7.80
C TRP A 529 -23.80 -14.85 -9.17
N THR A 530 -24.60 -14.12 -9.94
CA THR A 530 -24.96 -14.44 -11.33
C THR A 530 -24.60 -13.25 -12.21
N ALA A 531 -23.96 -13.52 -13.35
CA ALA A 531 -23.67 -12.51 -14.34
C ALA A 531 -24.97 -11.92 -14.91
N PHE A 532 -24.96 -10.63 -15.24
CA PHE A 532 -26.03 -10.04 -16.05
C PHE A 532 -26.12 -10.75 -17.40
N ALA A 533 -27.29 -10.72 -18.05
CA ALA A 533 -27.46 -11.42 -19.33
C ALA A 533 -26.63 -10.79 -20.46
N SER A 534 -26.40 -9.47 -20.42
CA SER A 534 -25.51 -8.75 -21.33
C SER A 534 -25.01 -7.44 -20.72
N GLU A 535 -23.97 -6.85 -21.30
CA GLU A 535 -23.55 -5.47 -21.01
C GLU A 535 -24.36 -4.47 -21.86
N PRO A 536 -24.49 -3.19 -21.43
CA PRO A 536 -25.08 -2.16 -22.27
C PRO A 536 -24.40 -2.04 -23.63
N PRO A 537 -25.10 -1.53 -24.66
CA PRO A 537 -24.53 -1.39 -26.02
C PRO A 537 -23.28 -0.50 -26.12
N ALA A 538 -22.98 0.31 -25.09
CA ALA A 538 -21.83 1.20 -25.06
C ALA A 538 -21.09 1.13 -23.71
N GLY A 539 -19.76 1.28 -23.76
CA GLY A 539 -18.89 1.36 -22.59
C GLY A 539 -17.92 0.19 -22.44
N GLN A 540 -17.17 0.19 -21.33
CA GLN A 540 -16.02 -0.70 -21.13
C GLN A 540 -16.09 -1.49 -19.81
N GLY A 541 -17.29 -1.85 -19.36
CA GLY A 541 -17.49 -2.44 -18.04
C GLY A 541 -17.23 -1.42 -16.93
N ALA A 542 -16.75 -1.85 -15.76
CA ALA A 542 -16.32 -0.94 -14.70
C ALA A 542 -17.45 0.04 -14.27
N GLY A 543 -17.06 1.17 -13.68
CA GLY A 543 -17.96 2.29 -13.44
C GLY A 543 -18.99 2.04 -12.34
N SER A 544 -19.96 2.95 -12.22
CA SER A 544 -20.93 2.96 -11.10
C SER A 544 -22.18 2.17 -11.41
N ILE A 545 -22.67 1.40 -10.44
CA ILE A 545 -23.93 0.66 -10.53
C ILE A 545 -24.81 0.93 -9.31
N ALA A 546 -26.12 1.11 -9.53
CA ALA A 546 -27.09 1.37 -8.48
C ALA A 546 -28.37 0.54 -8.69
N ILE A 547 -28.99 0.09 -7.61
CA ILE A 547 -30.22 -0.70 -7.64
C ILE A 547 -31.34 -0.01 -6.85
N GLY A 548 -32.54 0.01 -7.43
CA GLY A 548 -33.72 0.64 -6.86
C GLY A 548 -34.14 0.05 -5.53
N ALA A 549 -34.88 0.82 -4.73
CA ALA A 549 -35.31 0.41 -3.39
C ALA A 549 -36.00 -0.97 -3.36
N ASP A 550 -36.82 -1.27 -4.37
CA ASP A 550 -37.60 -2.52 -4.52
C ASP A 550 -36.90 -3.60 -5.37
N ALA A 551 -35.65 -3.36 -5.78
CA ALA A 551 -34.87 -4.20 -6.70
C ALA A 551 -35.43 -4.34 -8.13
N ALA A 552 -36.44 -3.55 -8.52
CA ALA A 552 -37.10 -3.68 -9.84
C ALA A 552 -36.35 -2.98 -10.98
N GLN A 553 -35.40 -2.11 -10.68
CA GLN A 553 -34.59 -1.38 -11.65
C GLN A 553 -33.14 -1.30 -11.22
N VAL A 554 -32.23 -1.47 -12.17
CA VAL A 554 -30.80 -1.24 -12.02
C VAL A 554 -30.39 -0.16 -13.01
N VAL A 555 -29.60 0.81 -12.55
CA VAL A 555 -28.88 1.76 -13.42
C VAL A 555 -27.40 1.41 -13.36
N TRP A 556 -26.82 1.13 -14.53
CA TRP A 556 -25.38 0.94 -14.69
C TRP A 556 -24.82 2.01 -15.61
N ALA A 557 -23.75 2.67 -15.16
CA ALA A 557 -22.96 3.58 -15.96
C ALA A 557 -21.57 2.97 -16.20
N PRO A 558 -21.39 2.15 -17.25
CA PRO A 558 -20.08 1.62 -17.59
C PRO A 558 -19.10 2.74 -17.91
N ALA A 559 -17.81 2.51 -17.67
CA ALA A 559 -16.76 3.44 -18.04
C ALA A 559 -16.87 3.80 -19.53
N ARG A 560 -16.95 5.11 -19.81
CA ARG A 560 -17.12 5.68 -21.17
C ARG A 560 -18.38 5.17 -21.90
N GLY A 561 -19.43 4.78 -21.19
CA GLY A 561 -20.67 4.22 -21.75
C GLY A 561 -21.93 5.07 -21.56
N GLY A 562 -21.90 6.06 -20.66
CA GLY A 562 -23.11 6.79 -20.24
C GLY A 562 -24.01 5.96 -19.32
N ASN A 563 -25.21 6.46 -19.01
CA ASN A 563 -26.14 5.84 -18.06
C ASN A 563 -27.19 4.95 -18.75
N TRP A 564 -27.29 3.70 -18.33
CA TRP A 564 -28.22 2.70 -18.86
C TRP A 564 -29.03 2.05 -17.75
N ARG A 565 -30.30 1.74 -18.02
CA ARG A 565 -31.19 1.05 -17.09
C ARG A 565 -31.70 -0.28 -17.62
N THR A 566 -31.96 -1.19 -16.70
CA THR A 566 -32.51 -2.53 -16.95
C THR A 566 -33.41 -2.96 -15.79
N SER A 567 -34.51 -3.65 -16.11
CA SER A 567 -35.41 -4.28 -15.14
C SER A 567 -35.30 -5.81 -15.11
N ASP A 568 -34.43 -6.37 -15.94
CA ASP A 568 -34.28 -7.82 -16.15
C ASP A 568 -32.81 -8.27 -16.07
N PHE A 569 -31.98 -7.47 -15.38
CA PHE A 569 -30.55 -7.74 -15.16
C PHE A 569 -29.79 -7.96 -16.47
N GLY A 570 -30.04 -7.07 -17.43
CA GLY A 570 -29.29 -6.93 -18.67
C GLY A 570 -29.79 -7.79 -19.82
N ALA A 571 -31.00 -8.35 -19.77
CA ALA A 571 -31.60 -8.94 -20.98
C ALA A 571 -32.09 -7.83 -21.94
N GLN A 572 -32.54 -6.70 -21.38
CA GLN A 572 -32.87 -5.49 -22.12
C GLN A 572 -32.24 -4.26 -21.44
N TRP A 573 -31.73 -3.36 -22.28
CA TRP A 573 -31.13 -2.09 -21.86
C TRP A 573 -31.85 -0.90 -22.49
N GLN A 574 -32.07 0.14 -21.70
CA GLN A 574 -32.60 1.42 -22.15
C GLN A 574 -31.64 2.52 -21.69
N ARG A 575 -31.30 3.47 -22.56
CA ARG A 575 -30.52 4.63 -22.15
C ARG A 575 -31.36 5.51 -21.22
N VAL A 576 -30.73 6.08 -20.20
CA VAL A 576 -31.40 7.01 -19.29
C VAL A 576 -31.51 8.38 -19.94
N ASP A 577 -32.74 8.93 -20.00
CA ASP A 577 -32.98 10.24 -20.61
C ASP A 577 -32.68 11.38 -19.63
N GLY A 578 -32.15 12.50 -20.14
CA GLY A 578 -31.97 13.73 -19.36
C GLY A 578 -30.71 13.81 -18.49
N LEU A 579 -29.79 12.84 -18.60
CA LEU A 579 -28.48 12.87 -17.93
C LEU A 579 -27.32 13.02 -18.92
N PRO A 580 -26.25 13.76 -18.57
CA PRO A 580 -24.97 13.66 -19.27
C PRO A 580 -24.30 12.31 -19.00
N ASP A 581 -23.39 11.88 -19.89
CA ASP A 581 -22.66 10.60 -19.76
C ASP A 581 -21.73 10.56 -18.53
N THR A 582 -21.42 11.73 -17.95
CA THR A 582 -20.60 11.91 -16.75
C THR A 582 -21.41 11.89 -15.46
N ALA A 583 -22.73 11.71 -15.51
CA ALA A 583 -23.56 11.64 -14.31
C ALA A 583 -23.37 10.32 -13.55
N LEU A 584 -23.27 10.42 -12.22
CA LEU A 584 -23.33 9.30 -11.29
C LEU A 584 -24.71 9.22 -10.66
N VAL A 585 -25.35 8.05 -10.76
CA VAL A 585 -26.73 7.82 -10.31
C VAL A 585 -26.74 7.03 -9.00
N VAL A 586 -27.63 7.42 -8.08
CA VAL A 586 -27.94 6.68 -6.85
C VAL A 586 -29.46 6.54 -6.68
N ALA A 587 -29.90 5.41 -6.13
CA ALA A 587 -31.31 5.17 -5.84
C ALA A 587 -31.72 5.74 -4.48
N ASP A 588 -32.93 6.28 -4.37
CA ASP A 588 -33.56 6.43 -3.06
C ASP A 588 -33.70 5.06 -2.40
N ARG A 589 -33.54 4.98 -1.08
CA ARG A 589 -33.55 3.70 -0.36
C ARG A 589 -34.96 3.29 0.10
N VAL A 590 -35.93 4.19 0.02
CA VAL A 590 -37.30 3.96 0.51
C VAL A 590 -38.33 4.08 -0.60
N ASP A 591 -38.23 5.04 -1.51
CA ASP A 591 -39.18 5.20 -2.63
C ASP A 591 -38.56 4.71 -3.95
N ALA A 592 -39.00 3.54 -4.44
CA ALA A 592 -38.48 2.91 -5.66
C ALA A 592 -38.59 3.78 -6.93
N ARG A 593 -39.48 4.79 -6.92
CA ARG A 593 -39.63 5.71 -8.04
C ARG A 593 -38.61 6.84 -8.03
N ARG A 594 -37.98 7.12 -6.89
CA ARG A 594 -37.07 8.25 -6.70
C ARG A 594 -35.62 7.85 -6.91
N TRP A 595 -34.94 8.65 -7.72
CA TRP A 595 -33.51 8.50 -8.00
C TRP A 595 -32.87 9.86 -8.09
N TYR A 596 -31.57 9.93 -7.82
CA TYR A 596 -30.80 11.17 -7.84
C TYR A 596 -29.54 10.95 -8.67
N ALA A 597 -29.04 12.01 -9.28
CA ALA A 597 -27.76 11.95 -9.96
C ALA A 597 -26.97 13.24 -9.77
N VAL A 598 -25.66 13.14 -9.85
CA VAL A 598 -24.77 14.31 -9.95
C VAL A 598 -23.91 14.18 -11.19
N ASP A 599 -23.89 15.23 -12.01
CA ASP A 599 -22.91 15.32 -13.08
C ASP A 599 -21.55 15.72 -12.51
N VAL A 600 -20.54 14.85 -12.63
CA VAL A 600 -19.20 15.10 -12.10
C VAL A 600 -18.43 16.14 -12.93
N ALA A 601 -18.87 16.42 -14.16
CA ALA A 601 -18.26 17.42 -15.02
C ALA A 601 -18.73 18.84 -14.71
N SER A 602 -19.99 19.03 -14.28
CA SER A 602 -20.53 20.35 -13.94
C SER A 602 -20.77 20.59 -12.45
N GLY A 603 -21.06 19.55 -11.68
CA GLY A 603 -21.56 19.65 -10.30
C GLY A 603 -23.08 19.76 -10.17
N GLN A 604 -23.82 19.66 -11.29
CA GLN A 604 -25.28 19.78 -11.33
C GLN A 604 -25.97 18.57 -10.70
N LEU A 605 -26.94 18.83 -9.82
CA LEU A 605 -27.85 17.82 -9.24
C LEU A 605 -29.05 17.55 -10.17
N TYR A 606 -29.44 16.29 -10.28
CA TYR A 606 -30.59 15.81 -11.03
C TYR A 606 -31.47 14.93 -10.16
N GLU A 607 -32.76 14.87 -10.50
CA GLU A 607 -33.72 13.99 -9.85
C GLU A 607 -34.64 13.29 -10.85
N SER A 608 -35.10 12.10 -10.50
CA SER A 608 -36.10 11.31 -11.22
C SER A 608 -37.20 10.87 -10.23
N THR A 609 -38.44 10.82 -10.71
CA THR A 609 -39.62 10.32 -9.97
C THR A 609 -40.37 9.23 -10.76
N ASP A 610 -39.71 8.66 -11.76
CA ASP A 610 -40.24 7.68 -12.71
C ASP A 610 -39.35 6.43 -12.83
N ALA A 611 -38.69 6.07 -11.72
CA ALA A 611 -37.80 4.91 -11.59
C ALA A 611 -36.62 4.95 -12.59
N ALA A 612 -35.92 6.09 -12.61
CA ALA A 612 -34.76 6.37 -13.45
C ALA A 612 -35.02 6.28 -14.97
N ARG A 613 -36.27 6.38 -15.41
CA ARG A 613 -36.58 6.47 -16.84
C ARG A 613 -36.07 7.78 -17.42
N SER A 614 -36.36 8.88 -16.74
CA SER A 614 -35.89 10.22 -17.12
C SER A 614 -35.48 11.03 -15.89
N PHE A 615 -34.48 11.89 -16.07
CA PHE A 615 -34.02 12.82 -15.05
C PHE A 615 -34.23 14.27 -15.49
N ARG A 616 -34.55 15.12 -14.51
CA ARG A 616 -34.58 16.57 -14.68
C ARG A 616 -33.44 17.21 -13.89
N ALA A 617 -32.80 18.22 -14.47
CA ALA A 617 -31.87 19.07 -13.74
C ALA A 617 -32.65 19.88 -12.68
N THR A 618 -32.14 19.94 -11.45
CA THR A 618 -32.76 20.73 -10.37
C THR A 618 -32.35 22.21 -10.41
N GLY A 619 -31.36 22.57 -11.25
CA GLY A 619 -30.72 23.89 -11.25
C GLY A 619 -29.75 24.12 -10.09
N VAL A 620 -29.62 23.15 -9.18
CA VAL A 620 -28.75 23.26 -8.00
C VAL A 620 -27.36 22.67 -8.28
N GLN A 621 -26.34 23.42 -7.88
CA GLN A 621 -24.94 23.01 -7.96
C GLN A 621 -24.49 22.46 -6.61
N VAL A 622 -24.17 21.17 -6.56
CA VAL A 622 -23.74 20.48 -5.34
C VAL A 622 -22.24 20.22 -5.32
N GLY A 623 -21.54 20.45 -6.43
CA GLY A 623 -20.12 20.14 -6.56
C GLY A 623 -19.34 21.14 -7.41
N SER A 624 -18.09 20.79 -7.64
CA SER A 624 -17.24 21.42 -8.65
C SER A 624 -16.80 20.36 -9.66
N PRO A 625 -16.46 20.75 -10.91
CA PRO A 625 -15.94 19.82 -11.91
C PRO A 625 -14.78 18.98 -11.36
N ALA A 626 -14.93 17.66 -11.41
CA ALA A 626 -13.98 16.71 -10.83
C ALA A 626 -13.63 15.61 -11.84
N ARG A 627 -12.36 15.56 -12.25
CA ARG A 627 -11.85 14.44 -13.08
C ARG A 627 -11.42 13.25 -12.24
N ASP A 628 -10.87 13.51 -11.06
CA ASP A 628 -10.43 12.48 -10.11
C ASP A 628 -11.64 11.98 -9.30
N GLU A 629 -11.82 10.66 -9.28
CA GLU A 629 -12.88 9.97 -8.54
C GLU A 629 -12.95 10.38 -7.07
N ARG A 630 -11.79 10.57 -6.45
CA ARG A 630 -11.66 10.89 -5.02
C ARG A 630 -12.00 12.35 -4.70
N THR A 631 -12.35 13.14 -5.71
CA THR A 631 -12.75 14.55 -5.58
C THR A 631 -14.20 14.79 -6.02
N ARG A 632 -14.91 13.74 -6.45
CA ARG A 632 -16.29 13.83 -6.93
C ARG A 632 -17.25 14.09 -5.76
N PRO A 633 -18.34 14.84 -6.00
CA PRO A 633 -19.46 14.92 -5.07
C PRO A 633 -20.02 13.53 -4.77
N GLN A 634 -20.29 13.25 -3.48
CA GLN A 634 -20.92 12.01 -3.05
C GLN A 634 -22.37 12.27 -2.66
N LEU A 635 -23.30 11.46 -3.19
CA LEU A 635 -24.70 11.46 -2.80
C LEU A 635 -24.96 10.23 -1.93
N ARG A 636 -25.60 10.45 -0.77
CA ARG A 636 -25.93 9.41 0.21
C ARG A 636 -27.42 9.51 0.56
N PRO A 637 -28.29 8.79 -0.17
CA PRO A 637 -29.72 8.74 0.14
C PRO A 637 -29.96 8.14 1.53
N ASP A 638 -30.85 8.75 2.30
CA ASP A 638 -31.18 8.33 3.67
C ASP A 638 -31.87 6.96 3.65
N PRO A 639 -31.35 5.94 4.38
CA PRO A 639 -31.90 4.60 4.33
C PRO A 639 -33.27 4.46 5.02
N TRP A 640 -33.72 5.47 5.78
CA TRP A 640 -34.99 5.44 6.51
C TRP A 640 -36.02 6.45 6.01
N ARG A 641 -35.63 7.43 5.19
CA ARG A 641 -36.52 8.52 4.75
C ARG A 641 -36.43 8.76 3.24
N ALA A 642 -37.54 8.51 2.54
CA ALA A 642 -37.67 8.87 1.13
C ALA A 642 -37.51 10.39 0.92
N GLY A 643 -36.87 10.79 -0.17
CA GLY A 643 -36.74 12.20 -0.52
C GLY A 643 -35.63 12.96 0.22
N VAL A 644 -34.82 12.28 1.04
CA VAL A 644 -33.72 12.88 1.80
C VAL A 644 -32.39 12.33 1.29
N VAL A 645 -31.49 13.22 0.88
CA VAL A 645 -30.14 12.87 0.44
C VAL A 645 -29.13 13.73 1.17
N TYR A 646 -28.16 13.10 1.82
CA TYR A 646 -26.99 13.81 2.34
C TYR A 646 -25.90 13.84 1.27
N LEU A 647 -25.15 14.92 1.22
CA LEU A 647 -24.11 15.12 0.23
C LEU A 647 -22.81 15.58 0.89
N ALA A 648 -21.69 15.14 0.34
CA ALA A 648 -20.38 15.71 0.62
C ALA A 648 -19.68 16.10 -0.66
N SER A 649 -18.95 17.21 -0.61
CA SER A 649 -18.13 17.70 -1.71
C SER A 649 -16.94 18.46 -1.17
N PRO A 650 -15.70 18.15 -1.62
CA PRO A 650 -14.49 18.70 -1.02
C PRO A 650 -14.52 20.22 -0.81
N GLY A 651 -14.99 20.99 -1.80
CA GLY A 651 -15.06 22.45 -1.73
C GLY A 651 -16.44 23.07 -1.44
N LYS A 652 -17.47 22.25 -1.18
CA LYS A 652 -18.84 22.75 -0.88
C LYS A 652 -19.34 22.35 0.52
N GLY A 653 -18.63 21.44 1.18
CA GLY A 653 -18.95 20.98 2.53
C GLY A 653 -19.95 19.83 2.55
N VAL A 654 -20.65 19.72 3.68
CA VAL A 654 -21.69 18.71 3.91
C VAL A 654 -23.07 19.37 3.80
N MET A 655 -23.94 18.76 3.00
CA MET A 655 -25.24 19.33 2.63
C MET A 655 -26.36 18.29 2.76
N ARG A 656 -27.61 18.76 2.74
CA ARG A 656 -28.81 17.92 2.67
C ARG A 656 -29.76 18.44 1.61
N TRP A 657 -30.17 17.57 0.70
CA TRP A 657 -31.28 17.77 -0.22
C TRP A 657 -32.55 17.20 0.39
N GLN A 658 -33.60 18.02 0.50
CA GLN A 658 -34.91 17.61 1.00
C GLN A 658 -36.00 18.56 0.49
N GLY A 659 -37.12 18.01 0.02
CA GLY A 659 -38.30 18.82 -0.33
C GLY A 659 -38.06 19.82 -1.47
N GLY A 660 -37.14 19.54 -2.39
CA GLY A 660 -36.78 20.43 -3.49
C GLY A 660 -35.79 21.54 -3.13
N ALA A 661 -35.22 21.52 -1.91
CA ALA A 661 -34.26 22.51 -1.44
C ALA A 661 -32.95 21.86 -0.98
N LEU A 662 -31.84 22.56 -1.22
CA LEU A 662 -30.51 22.20 -0.71
C LEU A 662 -30.19 23.06 0.52
N GLN A 663 -29.84 22.42 1.62
CA GLN A 663 -29.32 23.06 2.82
C GLN A 663 -27.84 22.72 2.99
N VAL A 664 -26.99 23.73 3.19
CA VAL A 664 -25.61 23.52 3.67
C VAL A 664 -25.68 23.30 5.18
N LEU A 665 -25.18 22.17 5.66
CA LEU A 665 -25.19 21.78 7.08
C LEU A 665 -23.92 22.24 7.78
N SER A 666 -22.77 22.07 7.14
CA SER A 666 -21.47 22.52 7.61
C SER A 666 -20.48 22.67 6.45
N GLN A 667 -19.42 23.47 6.67
CA GLN A 667 -18.34 23.69 5.71
C GLN A 667 -16.99 23.33 6.36
N PRO A 668 -16.68 22.03 6.50
CA PRO A 668 -15.33 21.61 6.88
C PRO A 668 -14.30 22.05 5.82
N ASP A 669 -13.01 22.08 6.17
CA ASP A 669 -11.95 22.48 5.24
C ASP A 669 -11.90 21.56 4.01
N GLU A 670 -12.22 20.28 4.19
CA GLU A 670 -12.38 19.32 3.09
C GLU A 670 -13.40 18.23 3.46
N ALA A 671 -14.49 18.12 2.69
CA ALA A 671 -15.46 17.01 2.81
C ALA A 671 -15.26 15.95 1.71
N ARG A 672 -14.33 15.00 1.92
CA ARG A 672 -13.95 14.01 0.89
C ARG A 672 -14.97 12.89 0.72
N SER A 673 -15.41 12.28 1.83
CA SER A 673 -16.38 11.20 1.79
C SER A 673 -17.31 11.24 2.98
N LEU A 674 -18.58 10.89 2.74
CA LEU A 674 -19.63 10.87 3.75
C LEU A 674 -20.31 9.51 3.80
N GLY A 675 -20.58 9.03 5.01
CA GLY A 675 -21.32 7.82 5.30
C GLY A 675 -22.50 8.11 6.25
N ILE A 676 -23.55 7.31 6.15
CA ILE A 676 -24.71 7.39 7.04
C ILE A 676 -24.73 6.11 7.89
N GLY A 677 -24.87 6.24 9.20
CA GLY A 677 -25.07 5.12 10.11
C GLY A 677 -26.26 5.33 11.03
N LYS A 678 -26.51 4.32 11.85
CA LYS A 678 -27.61 4.33 12.81
C LYS A 678 -27.49 5.51 13.78
N ALA A 679 -28.63 6.17 14.03
CA ALA A 679 -28.73 7.22 15.05
C ALA A 679 -28.27 6.69 16.42
N LEU A 680 -27.51 7.51 17.16
CA LEU A 680 -26.96 7.09 18.46
C LEU A 680 -28.01 6.97 19.56
N ARG A 681 -29.15 7.66 19.40
CA ARG A 681 -30.27 7.66 20.34
C ARG A 681 -31.57 7.62 19.56
N ALA A 682 -32.61 7.03 20.15
CA ALA A 682 -33.94 7.03 19.56
C ALA A 682 -34.43 8.47 19.34
N GLY A 683 -34.99 8.75 18.15
CA GLY A 683 -35.51 10.07 17.77
C GLY A 683 -34.44 11.09 17.33
N ALA A 684 -33.15 10.78 17.45
CA ALA A 684 -32.08 11.61 16.91
C ALA A 684 -31.97 11.46 15.37
N PRO A 685 -31.40 12.44 14.65
CA PRO A 685 -31.03 12.24 13.25
C PRO A 685 -30.02 11.08 13.09
N PRO A 686 -29.87 10.52 11.88
CA PRO A 686 -28.81 9.57 11.57
C PRO A 686 -27.43 10.10 11.97
N ALA A 687 -26.56 9.22 12.45
CA ALA A 687 -25.16 9.57 12.64
C ALA A 687 -24.51 9.71 11.26
N LEU A 688 -23.78 10.80 11.03
CA LEU A 688 -23.00 11.00 9.82
C LEU A 688 -21.52 10.78 10.12
N TYR A 689 -20.82 10.12 9.21
CA TYR A 689 -19.37 9.91 9.29
C TYR A 689 -18.68 10.60 8.12
N LEU A 690 -17.63 11.35 8.39
CA LEU A 690 -16.89 12.11 7.40
C LEU A 690 -15.43 11.70 7.41
N ALA A 691 -14.90 11.32 6.24
CA ALA A 691 -13.47 11.33 5.98
C ALA A 691 -13.13 12.69 5.33
N GLY A 692 -12.24 13.46 5.94
CA GLY A 692 -12.09 14.87 5.57
C GLY A 692 -11.06 15.61 6.41
N ARG A 693 -11.13 16.93 6.35
CA ARG A 693 -10.35 17.87 7.16
C ARG A 693 -11.28 18.86 7.84
N VAL A 694 -11.17 18.96 9.16
CA VAL A 694 -12.00 19.85 9.98
C VAL A 694 -11.10 20.63 10.92
N GLN A 695 -11.18 21.96 10.86
CA GLN A 695 -10.37 22.88 11.67
C GLN A 695 -8.86 22.61 11.56
N GLY A 696 -8.40 22.36 10.33
CA GLY A 696 -7.00 22.08 10.02
C GLY A 696 -6.54 20.65 10.30
N VAL A 697 -7.38 19.78 10.86
CA VAL A 697 -7.02 18.40 11.21
C VAL A 697 -7.63 17.42 10.21
N ASP A 698 -6.79 16.62 9.56
CA ASP A 698 -7.23 15.52 8.68
C ASP A 698 -7.56 14.25 9.48
N GLY A 699 -8.66 13.59 9.15
CA GLY A 699 -9.04 12.33 9.80
C GLY A 699 -10.44 11.84 9.48
N VAL A 700 -10.96 11.04 10.41
CA VAL A 700 -12.33 10.51 10.38
C VAL A 700 -13.11 11.17 11.51
N PHE A 701 -14.30 11.67 11.19
CA PHE A 701 -15.16 12.43 12.08
C PHE A 701 -16.56 11.83 12.13
N ARG A 702 -17.26 12.05 13.24
CA ARG A 702 -18.67 11.72 13.43
C ARG A 702 -19.47 12.97 13.78
N SER A 703 -20.68 13.05 13.25
CA SER A 703 -21.69 14.04 13.62
C SER A 703 -22.95 13.34 14.11
N ASP A 704 -23.45 13.78 15.26
CA ASP A 704 -24.62 13.22 15.95
C ASP A 704 -25.86 14.12 15.83
N ASP A 705 -25.70 15.28 15.20
CA ASP A 705 -26.70 16.34 15.05
C ASP A 705 -27.11 16.56 13.58
N GLY A 706 -26.89 15.55 12.74
CA GLY A 706 -27.27 15.59 11.33
C GLY A 706 -26.33 16.40 10.45
N GLY A 707 -25.06 16.53 10.83
CA GLY A 707 -23.99 17.10 10.00
C GLY A 707 -23.59 18.54 10.34
N VAL A 708 -24.00 19.06 11.51
CA VAL A 708 -23.71 20.44 11.91
C VAL A 708 -22.39 20.52 12.67
N GLN A 709 -22.18 19.66 13.66
CA GLN A 709 -20.94 19.57 14.44
C GLN A 709 -20.21 18.25 14.20
N TRP A 710 -18.88 18.29 14.27
CA TRP A 710 -18.00 17.16 13.98
C TRP A 710 -17.06 16.87 15.15
N GLN A 711 -17.09 15.62 15.62
CA GLN A 711 -16.14 15.07 16.58
C GLN A 711 -15.12 14.22 15.82
N ARG A 712 -13.82 14.49 15.98
CA ARG A 712 -12.77 13.59 15.49
C ARG A 712 -12.86 12.27 16.26
N ILE A 713 -12.95 11.16 15.54
CA ILE A 713 -13.07 9.83 16.14
C ILE A 713 -11.80 9.00 16.01
N ASN A 714 -10.91 9.33 15.06
CA ASN A 714 -9.56 8.78 15.02
C ASN A 714 -8.57 9.63 15.86
N ASP A 715 -7.33 9.16 15.99
CA ASP A 715 -6.26 9.86 16.72
C ASP A 715 -4.96 9.87 15.90
N ASP A 716 -3.88 10.43 16.44
CA ASP A 716 -2.63 10.63 15.71
C ASP A 716 -1.81 9.35 15.53
N ALA A 717 -2.07 8.32 16.34
CA ALA A 717 -1.50 7.00 16.14
C ALA A 717 -2.27 6.20 15.05
N HIS A 718 -3.49 6.63 14.72
CA HIS A 718 -4.45 5.94 13.86
C HIS A 718 -4.95 6.86 12.73
N ARG A 719 -4.07 7.19 11.78
CA ARG A 719 -4.38 8.07 10.63
C ARG A 719 -4.55 7.29 9.31
N PHE A 720 -3.92 6.13 9.18
CA PHE A 720 -4.13 5.15 8.10
C PHE A 720 -3.88 5.69 6.69
N GLY A 721 -2.91 6.60 6.57
CA GLY A 721 -2.65 7.36 5.35
C GLY A 721 -3.81 8.30 5.04
N ARG A 722 -4.55 8.02 3.97
CA ARG A 722 -5.60 8.90 3.45
C ARG A 722 -6.93 8.15 3.27
N PRO A 723 -7.74 7.97 4.35
CA PRO A 723 -9.09 7.43 4.21
C PRO A 723 -9.91 8.19 3.16
N TYR A 724 -10.55 7.48 2.24
CA TYR A 724 -11.21 8.10 1.08
C TYR A 724 -12.64 7.61 0.81
N SER A 725 -13.08 6.54 1.47
CA SER A 725 -14.47 6.08 1.43
C SER A 725 -14.89 5.71 2.84
N VAL A 726 -16.03 6.21 3.31
CA VAL A 726 -16.57 5.93 4.64
C VAL A 726 -18.05 5.58 4.56
N THR A 727 -18.47 4.59 5.35
CA THR A 727 -19.88 4.21 5.49
C THR A 727 -20.18 3.83 6.95
N GLY A 728 -21.35 4.20 7.45
CA GLY A 728 -21.78 3.80 8.78
C GLY A 728 -22.50 2.45 8.73
N ASP A 729 -22.59 1.76 9.87
CA ASP A 729 -23.48 0.60 9.96
C ASP A 729 -24.92 1.09 10.23
N PRO A 730 -25.92 0.73 9.41
CA PRO A 730 -27.30 1.13 9.65
C PRO A 730 -27.95 0.37 10.82
N ARG A 731 -27.33 -0.71 11.32
CA ARG A 731 -27.87 -1.57 12.39
C ARG A 731 -27.17 -1.36 13.73
N ILE A 732 -25.90 -0.95 13.71
CA ILE A 732 -25.05 -0.79 14.89
C ILE A 732 -24.73 0.69 15.09
N ALA A 733 -25.24 1.27 16.19
CA ALA A 733 -24.99 2.67 16.52
C ALA A 733 -23.50 2.89 16.83
N GLY A 734 -22.92 3.96 16.30
CA GLY A 734 -21.51 4.30 16.51
C GLY A 734 -20.52 3.59 15.59
N ARG A 735 -20.90 2.49 14.93
CA ARG A 735 -20.01 1.75 14.03
C ARG A 735 -19.80 2.47 12.70
N VAL A 736 -18.54 2.53 12.29
CA VAL A 736 -18.10 3.06 10.99
C VAL A 736 -17.14 2.10 10.31
N TYR A 737 -17.19 2.03 8.99
CA TYR A 737 -16.24 1.34 8.13
C TYR A 737 -15.58 2.36 7.20
N PHE A 738 -14.29 2.22 6.92
CA PHE A 738 -13.64 3.05 5.90
C PHE A 738 -12.56 2.30 5.10
N ALA A 739 -12.39 2.76 3.86
CA ALA A 739 -11.40 2.29 2.92
C ALA A 739 -10.11 3.10 3.01
N THR A 740 -8.98 2.42 2.81
CA THR A 740 -7.63 2.99 2.79
C THR A 740 -6.93 2.68 1.45
N GLY A 741 -5.83 3.39 1.17
CA GLY A 741 -5.09 3.24 -0.10
C GLY A 741 -4.13 2.06 -0.20
N GLY A 742 -4.26 1.06 0.68
CA GLY A 742 -3.29 -0.04 0.81
C GLY A 742 -3.19 -0.64 2.21
N ARG A 743 -4.07 -0.27 3.16
CA ARG A 743 -4.15 -0.85 4.51
C ARG A 743 -5.46 -1.61 4.74
N GLY A 744 -6.11 -2.02 3.66
CA GLY A 744 -7.39 -2.70 3.68
C GLY A 744 -8.55 -1.84 4.19
N ILE A 745 -9.49 -2.51 4.87
CA ILE A 745 -10.69 -1.92 5.44
C ILE A 745 -10.53 -1.85 6.94
N PHE A 746 -10.90 -0.72 7.53
CA PHE A 746 -11.01 -0.59 8.99
C PHE A 746 -12.46 -0.44 9.41
N TYR A 747 -12.74 -0.95 10.61
CA TYR A 747 -13.95 -0.63 11.34
C TYR A 747 -13.61 -0.03 12.70
N GLY A 748 -14.49 0.83 13.19
CA GLY A 748 -14.35 1.46 14.49
C GLY A 748 -15.66 1.48 15.25
N ASP A 749 -15.56 1.21 16.55
CA ASP A 749 -16.66 1.31 17.51
C ASP A 749 -16.29 2.28 18.65
N PRO A 750 -17.26 3.03 19.22
CA PRO A 750 -17.01 3.84 20.41
C PRO A 750 -16.51 3.00 21.58
N ARG A 751 -15.63 3.58 22.40
CA ARG A 751 -15.15 2.97 23.65
C ARG A 751 -16.14 3.08 24.80
#